data_AF-A0A7W0GAK4-F1
#
_entry.id   AF-A0A7W0GAK4-F1
#
_cell.length_a   1.000
_cell.length_b   1.000
_cell.length_c   1.000
_cell.angle_alpha   90.00
_cell.angle_beta   90.00
_cell.angle_gamma   90.00
#
_symmetry.space_group_name_H-M   'P 1'
#
loop_
_entity.id
_entity.type
_entity.pdbx_description
1 polymer ?
#
loop_
_entity_poly.entity_id
_entity_poly.type
_entity_poly.pdbx_seq_one_letter_code
_entity_poly.pdbx_strand_id
1 'polypeptide(L)'
;MQPLPVPETLEELVRARLAGLPAATREALELASALGAPAASLLERAGIAPDALTAAVGAQVIKRENGIIRFTHPLLSSVLYQGVSSGEKRRSLHERLAAIVDDPLVRARHLALARDTPDADAARALDDAATLAAGRGASEVAAELGEHALRLTPPDADGDRHRRALASARAHRTAGEWTRAHSIVADLLTQTPTGSSRAEALILLAELESVDDSIALLEAALPEAASSPALQSIIHCQLAWSTRFRKGFVGALEHARSALLLAEDLDDDSLRARALVAQAILGGIVGHAAAPELAARAYELATAVGDEPLLHEATSAVADTLIASFRLDEARALLEREYRVWHDRDEPASAQALWSLSLVELSAGRWALAAVHAAGARDISVQYRLEVPQDHLPIAVIAVHRGQLELAREHSERALELAEEQLALHPPHHLAVLGLVARWSGDVSGAASWLGRAEQQAASLGWGEPSNRWWNADYAETLLELGRIDEAVRVLDVWETDAVRLGRRWTLAQVTRSRGLVAAAQGSVERAASILQQAVAQHQEIGDLFGRARALLALGIVRRRARQKRAAREAIEAALAGFEQLGAATWVEKARAELGSIGGRTREEGLTSAERRVAALVAEGRTNREVAAALFLGERTVETHLSHVYAKLGIRSRTELARTLQ
;
A
#
# COMPACT_ATOMS: atom_id res chain seq x y z
N MET A 1 -8.80 -33.66 1.62
CA MET A 1 -10.27 -33.57 1.63
C MET A 1 -10.76 -34.08 2.98
N GLN A 2 -11.30 -33.21 3.83
CA GLN A 2 -12.04 -33.67 4.99
C GLN A 2 -13.36 -34.31 4.50
N PRO A 3 -13.76 -35.47 5.05
CA PRO A 3 -15.01 -36.12 4.65
C PRO A 3 -16.21 -35.23 5.01
N LEU A 4 -17.16 -35.10 4.09
CA LEU A 4 -18.38 -34.33 4.33
C LEU A 4 -19.19 -34.99 5.47
N PRO A 5 -19.74 -34.22 6.42
CA PRO A 5 -20.65 -34.76 7.43
C PRO A 5 -21.91 -35.29 6.74
N VAL A 6 -22.24 -36.55 6.99
CA VAL A 6 -23.40 -37.23 6.38
C VAL A 6 -24.44 -37.49 7.47
N PRO A 7 -25.71 -37.09 7.31
CA PRO A 7 -26.77 -37.46 8.24
C PRO A 7 -26.93 -38.98 8.35
N GLU A 8 -27.15 -39.50 9.57
CA GLU A 8 -27.20 -40.95 9.85
C GLU A 8 -28.13 -41.74 8.92
N THR A 9 -29.31 -41.19 8.60
CA THR A 9 -30.29 -41.81 7.71
C THR A 9 -29.81 -41.96 6.25
N LEU A 10 -28.98 -41.03 5.79
CA LEU A 10 -28.38 -41.07 4.45
C LEU A 10 -27.16 -41.99 4.43
N GLU A 11 -26.42 -42.04 5.53
CA GLU A 11 -25.31 -42.97 5.72
C GLU A 11 -25.79 -44.43 5.66
N GLU A 12 -26.89 -44.76 6.34
CA GLU A 12 -27.50 -46.11 6.32
C GLU A 12 -27.91 -46.54 4.91
N LEU A 13 -28.54 -45.65 4.14
CA LEU A 13 -28.96 -45.93 2.75
C LEU A 13 -27.76 -46.20 1.84
N VAL A 14 -26.71 -45.38 1.96
CA VAL A 14 -25.47 -45.55 1.19
C VAL A 14 -24.74 -46.83 1.61
N ARG A 15 -24.68 -47.12 2.91
CA ARG A 15 -24.07 -48.35 3.45
C ARG A 15 -24.80 -49.60 2.95
N ALA A 16 -26.13 -49.58 2.91
CA ALA A 16 -26.95 -50.66 2.34
C ALA A 16 -26.67 -50.87 0.84
N ARG A 17 -26.58 -49.77 0.08
CA ARG A 17 -26.23 -49.83 -1.35
C ARG A 17 -24.83 -50.41 -1.59
N LEU A 18 -23.86 -50.06 -0.75
CA LEU A 18 -22.49 -50.55 -0.85
C LEU A 18 -22.33 -51.99 -0.35
N ALA A 19 -23.17 -52.45 0.59
CA ALA A 19 -23.13 -53.79 1.16
C ALA A 19 -23.36 -54.91 0.13
N GLY A 20 -24.06 -54.61 -0.97
CA GLY A 20 -24.30 -55.54 -2.08
C GLY A 20 -23.09 -55.78 -2.99
N LEU A 21 -21.98 -55.05 -2.80
CA LEU A 21 -20.76 -55.22 -3.61
C LEU A 21 -19.87 -56.36 -3.07
N PRO A 22 -19.11 -57.04 -3.94
CA PRO A 22 -18.11 -58.03 -3.52
C PRO A 22 -17.12 -57.45 -2.50
N ALA A 23 -16.64 -58.29 -1.58
CA ALA A 23 -15.71 -57.85 -0.53
C ALA A 23 -14.44 -57.19 -1.11
N ALA A 24 -13.84 -57.79 -2.15
CA ALA A 24 -12.68 -57.23 -2.85
C ALA A 24 -12.98 -55.87 -3.52
N THR A 25 -14.20 -55.68 -4.03
CA THR A 25 -14.64 -54.39 -4.58
C THR A 25 -14.79 -53.34 -3.49
N ARG A 26 -15.31 -53.70 -2.32
CA ARG A 26 -15.43 -52.78 -1.18
C ARG A 26 -14.06 -52.36 -0.64
N GLU A 27 -13.12 -53.29 -0.50
CA GLU A 27 -11.74 -52.98 -0.09
C GLU A 27 -11.07 -52.01 -1.09
N ALA A 28 -11.22 -52.27 -2.39
CA ALA A 28 -10.70 -51.37 -3.43
C ALA A 28 -11.32 -49.97 -3.37
N LEU A 29 -12.61 -49.87 -3.07
CA LEU A 29 -13.32 -48.59 -2.92
C LEU A 29 -12.94 -47.86 -1.63
N GLU A 30 -12.69 -48.56 -0.52
CA GLU A 30 -12.16 -47.98 0.72
C GLU A 30 -10.79 -47.33 0.47
N LEU A 31 -9.88 -48.05 -0.19
CA LEU A 31 -8.56 -47.53 -0.56
C LEU A 31 -8.69 -46.31 -1.51
N ALA A 32 -9.57 -46.39 -2.51
CA ALA A 32 -9.81 -45.28 -3.43
C ALA A 32 -10.41 -44.06 -2.73
N SER A 33 -11.26 -44.26 -1.71
CA SER A 33 -11.88 -43.18 -0.96
C SER A 33 -10.88 -42.36 -0.15
N ALA A 34 -9.82 -43.00 0.37
CA ALA A 34 -8.74 -42.33 1.09
C ALA A 34 -7.78 -41.56 0.16
N LEU A 35 -7.67 -41.97 -1.11
CA LEU A 35 -6.88 -41.29 -2.15
C LEU A 35 -7.68 -40.21 -2.92
N GLY A 36 -9.01 -40.19 -2.79
CA GLY A 36 -9.92 -39.24 -3.43
C GLY A 36 -10.18 -39.54 -4.92
N ALA A 37 -9.17 -39.36 -5.77
CA ALA A 37 -9.27 -39.60 -7.22
C ALA A 37 -8.01 -40.28 -7.78
N PRO A 38 -7.70 -41.53 -7.38
CA PRO A 38 -6.46 -42.17 -7.75
C PRO A 38 -6.44 -42.65 -9.21
N ALA A 39 -5.24 -42.72 -9.78
CA ALA A 39 -5.00 -43.49 -10.99
C ALA A 39 -5.19 -45.00 -10.72
N ALA A 40 -5.71 -45.74 -11.68
CA ALA A 40 -5.91 -47.19 -11.55
C ALA A 40 -4.60 -47.94 -11.24
N SER A 41 -3.48 -47.50 -11.82
CA SER A 41 -2.14 -48.04 -11.57
C SER A 41 -1.70 -47.91 -10.11
N LEU A 42 -2.16 -46.89 -9.39
CA LEU A 42 -1.84 -46.72 -7.97
C LEU A 42 -2.60 -47.75 -7.10
N LEU A 43 -3.84 -48.07 -7.47
CA LEU A 43 -4.60 -49.14 -6.79
C LEU A 43 -4.00 -50.52 -7.08
N GLU A 44 -3.51 -50.75 -8.31
CA GLU A 44 -2.80 -51.98 -8.67
C GLU A 44 -1.50 -52.15 -7.86
N ARG A 45 -0.70 -51.08 -7.72
CA ARG A 45 0.49 -51.07 -6.84
C ARG A 45 0.13 -51.34 -5.38
N ALA A 46 -1.07 -50.97 -4.95
CA ALA A 46 -1.56 -51.32 -3.63
C ALA A 46 -1.88 -52.81 -3.50
N GLY A 47 -2.00 -53.58 -4.59
CA GLY A 47 -2.42 -54.99 -4.60
C GLY A 47 -3.90 -55.20 -4.92
N ILE A 48 -4.58 -54.20 -5.49
CA ILE A 48 -5.95 -54.37 -5.98
C ILE A 48 -5.93 -54.99 -7.38
N ALA A 49 -6.68 -56.07 -7.59
CA ALA A 49 -6.78 -56.70 -8.90
C ALA A 49 -7.46 -55.75 -9.93
N PRO A 50 -7.03 -55.72 -11.20
CA PRO A 50 -7.56 -54.79 -12.22
C PRO A 50 -9.09 -54.88 -12.43
N ASP A 51 -9.66 -56.06 -12.19
CA ASP A 51 -11.08 -56.38 -12.31
C ASP A 51 -11.89 -56.16 -11.02
N ALA A 52 -11.24 -55.94 -9.87
CA ALA A 52 -11.89 -55.79 -8.56
C ALA A 52 -12.89 -54.63 -8.53
N LEU A 53 -12.71 -53.61 -9.37
CA LEU A 53 -13.59 -52.43 -9.47
C LEU A 53 -14.72 -52.59 -10.50
N THR A 54 -14.80 -53.70 -11.24
CA THR A 54 -15.80 -53.91 -12.31
C THR A 54 -17.23 -53.85 -11.78
N ALA A 55 -17.49 -54.48 -10.63
CA ALA A 55 -18.80 -54.46 -9.99
C ALA A 55 -19.20 -53.04 -9.52
N ALA A 56 -18.25 -52.22 -9.09
CA ALA A 56 -18.51 -50.84 -8.67
C ALA A 56 -18.83 -49.91 -9.86
N VAL A 57 -18.21 -50.13 -11.02
CA VAL A 57 -18.56 -49.44 -12.27
C VAL A 57 -19.97 -49.85 -12.72
N GLY A 58 -20.29 -51.14 -12.71
CA GLY A 58 -21.62 -51.65 -13.07
C GLY A 58 -22.74 -51.12 -12.15
N ALA A 59 -22.44 -50.96 -10.85
CA ALA A 59 -23.36 -50.39 -9.86
C ALA A 59 -23.39 -48.83 -9.84
N GLN A 60 -22.68 -48.18 -10.76
CA GLN A 60 -22.56 -46.72 -10.87
C GLN A 60 -22.08 -46.03 -9.59
N VAL A 61 -21.20 -46.69 -8.83
CA VAL A 61 -20.56 -46.14 -7.62
C VAL A 61 -19.34 -45.31 -7.98
N ILE A 62 -18.61 -45.75 -9.00
CA ILE A 62 -17.45 -45.05 -9.57
C ILE A 62 -17.55 -45.00 -11.09
N LYS A 63 -16.82 -44.06 -11.68
CA LYS A 63 -16.54 -43.95 -13.11
C LYS A 63 -15.03 -43.97 -13.35
N ARG A 64 -14.63 -44.52 -14.49
CA ARG A 64 -13.24 -44.51 -14.98
C ARG A 64 -13.12 -43.44 -16.07
N GLU A 65 -12.33 -42.40 -15.83
CA GLU A 65 -12.09 -41.32 -16.79
C GLU A 65 -10.58 -41.18 -17.00
N ASN A 66 -10.09 -41.44 -18.21
CA ASN A 66 -8.66 -41.31 -18.56
C ASN A 66 -7.71 -42.04 -17.58
N GLY A 67 -8.10 -43.22 -17.10
CA GLY A 67 -7.31 -44.00 -16.13
C GLY A 67 -7.45 -43.56 -14.67
N ILE A 68 -8.26 -42.53 -14.38
CA ILE A 68 -8.56 -42.03 -13.03
C ILE A 68 -9.88 -42.63 -12.54
N ILE A 69 -9.89 -43.10 -11.29
CA ILE A 69 -11.10 -43.56 -10.60
C ILE A 69 -11.75 -42.36 -9.91
N ARG A 70 -13.02 -42.09 -10.23
CA ARG A 70 -13.82 -41.06 -9.57
C ARG A 70 -15.11 -41.63 -9.01
N PHE A 71 -15.45 -41.28 -7.78
CA PHE A 71 -16.79 -41.53 -7.26
C PHE A 71 -17.82 -40.74 -8.04
N THR A 72 -18.94 -41.37 -8.36
CA THR A 72 -20.05 -40.70 -9.05
C THR A 72 -20.72 -39.65 -8.16
N HIS A 73 -20.56 -39.77 -6.84
CA HIS A 73 -21.01 -38.79 -5.87
C HIS A 73 -20.05 -38.69 -4.66
N PRO A 74 -19.69 -37.49 -4.17
CA PRO A 74 -18.76 -37.32 -3.03
C PRO A 74 -19.18 -38.05 -1.74
N LEU A 75 -20.50 -38.15 -1.49
CA LEU A 75 -21.03 -38.88 -0.33
C LEU A 75 -20.66 -40.37 -0.32
N LEU A 76 -20.52 -41.02 -1.48
CA LEU A 76 -20.11 -42.43 -1.55
C LEU A 76 -18.69 -42.60 -1.01
N SER A 77 -17.78 -41.69 -1.38
CA SER A 77 -16.41 -41.64 -0.86
C SER A 77 -16.40 -41.35 0.64
N SER A 78 -17.24 -40.41 1.10
CA SER A 78 -17.31 -40.03 2.52
C SER A 78 -17.77 -41.19 3.40
N VAL A 79 -18.86 -41.86 3.01
CA VAL A 79 -19.43 -43.00 3.75
C VAL A 79 -18.50 -44.20 3.74
N LEU A 80 -17.79 -44.47 2.64
CA LEU A 80 -16.78 -45.53 2.59
C LEU A 80 -15.61 -45.24 3.54
N TYR A 81 -15.10 -44.02 3.53
CA TYR A 81 -13.96 -43.62 4.36
C TYR A 81 -14.32 -43.58 5.87
N GLN A 82 -15.51 -43.05 6.20
CA GLN A 82 -16.04 -43.06 7.57
C GLN A 82 -16.40 -44.48 8.03
N GLY A 83 -16.91 -45.31 7.11
CA GLY A 83 -17.33 -46.69 7.35
C GLY A 83 -16.21 -47.67 7.69
N VAL A 84 -14.94 -47.32 7.47
CA VAL A 84 -13.77 -48.07 7.97
C VAL A 84 -13.83 -48.09 9.50
N SER A 85 -14.40 -49.18 10.05
CA SER A 85 -15.07 -49.15 11.37
C SER A 85 -14.12 -49.22 12.58
N SER A 86 -12.82 -49.42 12.37
CA SER A 86 -11.82 -49.39 13.45
C SER A 86 -10.67 -48.45 13.11
N GLY A 87 -10.20 -47.69 14.11
CA GLY A 87 -9.03 -46.82 13.97
C GLY A 87 -7.80 -47.60 13.48
N GLU A 88 -7.66 -48.86 13.89
CA GLU A 88 -6.59 -49.74 13.45
C GLU A 88 -6.63 -50.06 11.94
N LYS A 89 -7.81 -50.36 11.38
CA LYS A 89 -7.96 -50.58 9.94
C LYS A 89 -7.69 -49.31 9.14
N ARG A 90 -8.13 -48.15 9.63
CA ARG A 90 -7.86 -46.85 8.99
C ARG A 90 -6.36 -46.54 8.98
N ARG A 91 -5.66 -46.80 10.09
CA ARG A 91 -4.20 -46.64 10.17
C ARG A 91 -3.46 -47.58 9.21
N SER A 92 -3.81 -48.87 9.20
CA SER A 92 -3.20 -49.85 8.29
C SER A 92 -3.42 -49.49 6.82
N LEU A 93 -4.60 -48.97 6.48
CA LEU A 93 -4.90 -48.45 5.15
C LEU A 93 -3.95 -47.30 4.79
N HIS A 94 -3.79 -46.31 5.67
CA HIS A 94 -2.89 -45.18 5.43
C HIS A 94 -1.41 -45.58 5.39
N GLU A 95 -0.99 -46.57 6.16
CA GLU A 95 0.37 -47.12 6.10
C GLU A 95 0.65 -47.78 4.74
N ARG A 96 -0.30 -48.56 4.23
CA ARG A 96 -0.24 -49.14 2.87
C ARG A 96 -0.20 -48.07 1.80
N LEU A 97 -0.98 -46.99 1.95
CA LEU A 97 -0.96 -45.85 1.02
C LEU A 97 0.35 -45.07 1.04
N ALA A 98 0.91 -44.83 2.23
CA ALA A 98 2.20 -44.16 2.37
C ALA A 98 3.34 -44.94 1.67
N ALA A 99 3.26 -46.27 1.60
CA ALA A 99 4.27 -47.09 0.95
C ALA A 99 4.24 -47.02 -0.60
N ILE A 100 3.12 -46.62 -1.21
CA ILE A 100 2.91 -46.70 -2.67
C ILE A 100 2.76 -45.33 -3.35
N VAL A 101 2.57 -44.26 -2.58
CA VAL A 101 2.43 -42.90 -3.11
C VAL A 101 3.81 -42.28 -3.31
N ASP A 102 4.08 -41.82 -4.53
CA ASP A 102 5.37 -41.22 -4.90
C ASP A 102 5.42 -39.72 -4.60
N ASP A 103 4.28 -39.02 -4.64
CA ASP A 103 4.22 -37.60 -4.28
C ASP A 103 4.52 -37.41 -2.78
N PRO A 104 5.55 -36.62 -2.42
CA PRO A 104 6.01 -36.50 -1.04
C PRO A 104 4.98 -35.87 -0.11
N LEU A 105 4.15 -34.93 -0.60
CA LEU A 105 3.15 -34.25 0.22
C LEU A 105 1.96 -35.17 0.51
N VAL A 106 1.49 -35.89 -0.50
CA VAL A 106 0.41 -36.88 -0.34
C VAL A 106 0.88 -38.05 0.53
N ARG A 107 2.12 -38.52 0.34
CA ARG A 107 2.73 -39.54 1.19
C ARG A 107 2.80 -39.12 2.65
N ALA A 108 3.28 -37.90 2.92
CA ALA A 108 3.39 -37.37 4.28
C ALA A 108 2.02 -37.30 4.98
N ARG A 109 0.97 -36.82 4.29
CA ARG A 109 -0.38 -36.81 4.85
C ARG A 109 -0.86 -38.22 5.24
N HIS A 110 -0.57 -39.24 4.42
CA HIS A 110 -0.89 -40.62 4.79
C HIS A 110 -0.05 -41.14 5.96
N LEU A 111 1.24 -40.80 6.06
CA LEU A 111 2.05 -41.12 7.24
C LEU A 111 1.46 -40.51 8.52
N ALA A 112 1.00 -39.25 8.47
CA ALA A 112 0.34 -38.61 9.61
C ALA A 112 -0.91 -39.38 10.07
N LEU A 113 -1.75 -39.80 9.13
CA LEU A 113 -3.00 -40.52 9.41
C LEU A 113 -2.79 -42.00 9.78
N ALA A 114 -1.61 -42.55 9.52
CA ALA A 114 -1.24 -43.92 9.90
C ALA A 114 -0.78 -44.02 11.36
N ARG A 115 -0.47 -42.90 12.03
CA ARG A 115 0.13 -42.86 13.37
C ARG A 115 -0.72 -42.04 14.35
N ASP A 116 -1.03 -42.65 15.49
CA ASP A 116 -1.76 -42.00 16.60
C ASP A 116 -0.88 -41.73 17.83
N THR A 117 0.31 -42.32 17.88
CA THR A 117 1.31 -42.13 18.94
C THR A 117 2.55 -41.46 18.35
N PRO A 118 3.39 -40.80 19.18
CA PRO A 118 4.64 -40.22 18.72
C PRO A 118 5.51 -41.22 17.93
N ASP A 119 6.08 -40.77 16.83
CA ASP A 119 6.93 -41.51 15.90
C ASP A 119 7.93 -40.52 15.27
N ALA A 120 9.20 -40.65 15.65
CA ALA A 120 10.26 -39.72 15.26
C ALA A 120 10.51 -39.69 13.74
N ASP A 121 10.39 -40.83 13.07
CA ASP A 121 10.62 -40.94 11.63
C ASP A 121 9.46 -40.35 10.84
N ALA A 122 8.23 -40.62 11.26
CA ALA A 122 7.05 -40.00 10.68
C ALA A 122 7.06 -38.48 10.89
N ALA A 123 7.42 -38.01 12.08
CA ALA A 123 7.51 -36.59 12.39
C ALA A 123 8.55 -35.87 11.51
N ARG A 124 9.72 -36.48 11.28
CA ARG A 124 10.74 -35.95 10.37
C ARG A 124 10.26 -35.92 8.91
N ALA A 125 9.62 -36.99 8.43
CA ALA A 125 9.10 -37.02 7.06
C ALA A 125 8.01 -35.96 6.82
N LEU A 126 7.19 -35.67 7.84
CA LEU A 126 6.17 -34.61 7.79
C LEU A 126 6.79 -33.22 7.79
N ASP A 127 7.83 -33.01 8.59
CA ASP A 127 8.58 -31.75 8.70
C ASP A 127 9.29 -31.40 7.38
N ASP A 128 9.93 -32.38 6.73
CA ASP A 128 10.52 -32.23 5.40
C ASP A 128 9.44 -31.90 4.34
N ALA A 129 8.28 -32.56 4.42
CA ALA A 129 7.18 -32.31 3.51
C ALA A 129 6.51 -30.94 3.73
N ALA A 130 6.42 -30.47 4.98
CA ALA A 130 5.95 -29.13 5.32
C ALA A 130 6.89 -28.07 4.73
N THR A 131 8.20 -28.28 4.83
CA THR A 131 9.23 -27.40 4.24
C THR A 131 9.10 -27.35 2.71
N LEU A 132 8.90 -28.51 2.07
CA LEU A 132 8.67 -28.59 0.62
C LEU A 132 7.36 -27.90 0.21
N ALA A 133 6.29 -28.04 0.98
CA ALA A 133 5.02 -27.38 0.72
C ALA A 133 5.15 -25.85 0.82
N ALA A 134 5.86 -25.36 1.84
CA ALA A 134 6.16 -23.94 2.00
C ALA A 134 6.96 -23.39 0.81
N GLY A 135 8.01 -24.11 0.37
CA GLY A 135 8.80 -23.74 -0.81
C GLY A 135 8.02 -23.75 -2.14
N ARG A 136 6.82 -24.35 -2.19
CA ARG A 136 5.89 -24.32 -3.33
C ARG A 136 4.74 -23.32 -3.17
N GLY A 137 4.75 -22.50 -2.11
CA GLY A 137 3.67 -21.57 -1.80
C GLY A 137 2.39 -22.23 -1.28
N ALA A 138 2.41 -23.52 -0.96
CA ALA A 138 1.24 -24.25 -0.44
C ALA A 138 1.13 -24.09 1.09
N SER A 139 0.85 -22.86 1.54
CA SER A 139 0.88 -22.45 2.96
C SER A 139 -0.06 -23.28 3.85
N GLU A 140 -1.30 -23.53 3.43
CA GLU A 140 -2.27 -24.36 4.18
C GLU A 140 -1.76 -25.80 4.36
N VAL A 141 -1.13 -26.38 3.32
CA VAL A 141 -0.57 -27.74 3.38
C VAL A 141 0.66 -27.76 4.29
N ALA A 142 1.51 -26.74 4.24
CA ALA A 142 2.66 -26.63 5.13
C ALA A 142 2.23 -26.55 6.60
N ALA A 143 1.16 -25.79 6.89
CA ALA A 143 0.59 -25.67 8.22
C ALA A 143 0.04 -27.01 8.74
N GLU A 144 -0.81 -27.68 7.95
CA GLU A 144 -1.37 -29.00 8.28
C GLU A 144 -0.27 -30.04 8.57
N LEU A 145 0.72 -30.14 7.67
CA LEU A 145 1.81 -31.11 7.82
C LEU A 145 2.73 -30.76 8.99
N GLY A 146 3.00 -29.47 9.23
CA GLY A 146 3.80 -29.00 10.35
C GLY A 146 3.15 -29.29 11.71
N GLU A 147 1.83 -29.10 11.82
CA GLU A 147 1.08 -29.47 13.03
C GLU A 147 1.10 -30.98 13.27
N HIS A 148 0.98 -31.79 12.21
CA HIS A 148 1.14 -33.24 12.32
C HIS A 148 2.56 -33.65 12.70
N ALA A 149 3.60 -32.99 12.17
CA ALA A 149 4.98 -33.21 12.58
C ALA A 149 5.16 -32.93 14.07
N LEU A 150 4.61 -31.82 14.57
CA LEU A 150 4.63 -31.48 15.99
C LEU A 150 3.91 -32.53 16.84
N ARG A 151 2.70 -32.95 16.44
CA ARG A 151 1.90 -33.98 17.14
C ARG A 151 2.65 -35.31 17.28
N LEU A 152 3.36 -35.73 16.23
CA LEU A 152 4.08 -37.00 16.20
C LEU A 152 5.50 -36.91 16.79
N THR A 153 5.94 -35.73 17.21
CA THR A 153 7.27 -35.58 17.83
C THR A 153 7.27 -36.22 19.23
N PRO A 154 8.25 -37.09 19.55
CA PRO A 154 8.40 -37.66 20.89
C PRO A 154 8.52 -36.58 21.98
N PRO A 155 7.92 -36.79 23.17
CA PRO A 155 7.89 -35.80 24.23
C PRO A 155 9.25 -35.52 24.87
N ASP A 156 10.23 -36.41 24.71
CA ASP A 156 11.61 -36.28 25.17
C ASP A 156 12.54 -35.60 24.15
N ALA A 157 12.03 -35.34 22.93
CA ALA A 157 12.77 -34.65 21.87
C ALA A 157 12.55 -33.13 21.93
N ASP A 158 12.87 -32.50 23.08
CA ASP A 158 12.56 -31.10 23.39
C ASP A 158 13.01 -30.12 22.28
N GLY A 159 14.22 -30.29 21.75
CA GLY A 159 14.76 -29.41 20.70
C GLY A 159 14.01 -29.52 19.36
N ASP A 160 13.65 -30.73 18.94
CA ASP A 160 12.86 -30.96 17.73
C ASP A 160 11.44 -30.46 17.89
N ARG A 161 10.87 -30.65 19.08
CA ARG A 161 9.52 -30.19 19.41
C ARG A 161 9.44 -28.67 19.36
N HIS A 162 10.42 -27.99 19.96
CA HIS A 162 10.54 -26.53 19.91
C HIS A 162 10.64 -26.02 18.47
N ARG A 163 11.57 -26.57 17.69
CA ARG A 163 11.79 -26.20 16.29
C ARG A 163 10.54 -26.42 15.42
N ARG A 164 9.87 -27.57 15.55
CA ARG A 164 8.65 -27.89 14.78
C ARG A 164 7.44 -27.05 15.22
N ALA A 165 7.33 -26.69 16.50
CA ALA A 165 6.29 -25.80 16.98
C ALA A 165 6.43 -24.39 16.37
N LEU A 166 7.64 -23.84 16.34
CA LEU A 166 7.91 -22.56 15.67
C LEU A 166 7.65 -22.64 14.17
N ALA A 167 8.11 -23.70 13.49
CA ALA A 167 7.87 -23.89 12.05
C ALA A 167 6.37 -24.01 11.72
N SER A 168 5.62 -24.80 12.51
CA SER A 168 4.18 -24.95 12.37
C SER A 168 3.45 -23.62 12.59
N ALA A 169 3.77 -22.89 13.66
CA ALA A 169 3.17 -21.59 13.93
C ALA A 169 3.45 -20.56 12.81
N ARG A 170 4.67 -20.52 12.26
CA ARG A 170 4.99 -19.68 11.11
C ARG A 170 4.17 -20.08 9.88
N ALA A 171 4.02 -21.37 9.61
CA ALA A 171 3.21 -21.85 8.49
C ALA A 171 1.72 -21.48 8.64
N HIS A 172 1.14 -21.63 9.84
CA HIS A 172 -0.22 -21.16 10.13
C HIS A 172 -0.37 -19.65 9.96
N ARG A 173 0.62 -18.86 10.40
CA ARG A 173 0.65 -17.40 10.17
C ARG A 173 0.61 -17.09 8.67
N THR A 174 1.46 -17.74 7.88
CA THR A 174 1.51 -17.56 6.42
C THR A 174 0.23 -18.05 5.72
N ALA A 175 -0.48 -19.04 6.28
CA ALA A 175 -1.79 -19.48 5.81
C ALA A 175 -2.95 -18.55 6.24
N GLY A 176 -2.69 -17.52 7.05
CA GLY A 176 -3.71 -16.61 7.58
C GLY A 176 -4.49 -17.16 8.79
N GLU A 177 -4.06 -18.28 9.37
CA GLU A 177 -4.67 -18.92 10.53
C GLU A 177 -4.10 -18.36 11.86
N TRP A 178 -4.25 -17.06 12.07
CA TRP A 178 -3.65 -16.31 13.19
C TRP A 178 -3.94 -16.89 14.57
N THR A 179 -5.20 -17.27 14.84
CA THR A 179 -5.59 -17.85 16.13
C THR A 179 -4.88 -19.18 16.40
N ARG A 180 -4.66 -19.99 15.34
CA ARG A 180 -3.98 -21.27 15.49
C ARG A 180 -2.49 -21.08 15.72
N ALA A 181 -1.85 -20.20 14.95
CA ALA A 181 -0.46 -19.81 15.16
C ALA A 181 -0.22 -19.32 16.60
N HIS A 182 -1.08 -18.42 17.09
CA HIS A 182 -1.00 -17.90 18.46
C HIS A 182 -1.12 -19.02 19.50
N SER A 183 -2.12 -19.91 19.37
CA SER A 183 -2.30 -21.05 20.29
C SER A 183 -1.05 -21.93 20.37
N ILE A 184 -0.42 -22.24 19.25
CA ILE A 184 0.77 -23.10 19.20
C ILE A 184 1.94 -22.43 19.94
N VAL A 185 2.17 -21.13 19.71
CA VAL A 185 3.27 -20.39 20.35
C VAL A 185 3.03 -20.19 21.84
N ALA A 186 1.79 -19.90 22.25
CA ALA A 186 1.41 -19.78 23.65
C ALA A 186 1.65 -21.11 24.40
N ASP A 187 1.22 -22.23 23.83
CA ASP A 187 1.47 -23.56 24.39
C ASP A 187 2.97 -23.85 24.49
N LEU A 188 3.75 -23.52 23.46
CA LEU A 188 5.21 -23.66 23.47
C LEU A 188 5.85 -22.86 24.61
N LEU A 189 5.43 -21.61 24.83
CA LEU A 189 5.96 -20.75 25.89
C LEU A 189 5.68 -21.27 27.31
N THR A 190 4.61 -22.03 27.53
CA THR A 190 4.33 -22.65 28.84
C THR A 190 5.32 -23.77 29.20
N GLN A 191 5.93 -24.39 28.19
CA GLN A 191 6.77 -25.57 28.32
C GLN A 191 8.27 -25.26 28.11
N THR A 192 8.60 -24.06 27.63
CA THR A 192 9.97 -23.67 27.29
C THR A 192 10.65 -22.95 28.47
N PRO A 193 11.78 -23.48 28.99
CA PRO A 193 12.53 -22.83 30.06
C PRO A 193 13.19 -21.54 29.57
N THR A 194 13.67 -20.71 30.52
CA THR A 194 14.41 -19.48 30.21
C THR A 194 15.65 -19.75 29.37
N GLY A 195 15.96 -18.87 28.43
CA GLY A 195 17.08 -18.96 27.49
C GLY A 195 16.65 -18.70 26.05
N SER A 196 17.57 -18.96 25.11
CA SER A 196 17.38 -18.55 23.70
C SER A 196 16.17 -19.19 23.01
N SER A 197 15.79 -20.43 23.36
CA SER A 197 14.55 -21.04 22.86
C SER A 197 13.31 -20.23 23.25
N ARG A 198 13.24 -19.72 24.48
CA ARG A 198 12.13 -18.88 24.92
C ARG A 198 12.11 -17.54 24.19
N ALA A 199 13.28 -16.94 23.93
CA ALA A 199 13.37 -15.73 23.13
C ALA A 199 12.83 -15.93 21.70
N GLU A 200 13.14 -17.04 21.04
CA GLU A 200 12.60 -17.34 19.69
C GLU A 200 11.07 -17.42 19.67
N ALA A 201 10.48 -18.04 20.71
CA ALA A 201 9.02 -18.12 20.84
C ALA A 201 8.39 -16.75 21.15
N LEU A 202 9.04 -15.93 21.97
CA LEU A 202 8.58 -14.55 22.25
C LEU A 202 8.63 -13.68 20.99
N ILE A 203 9.68 -13.80 20.16
CA ILE A 203 9.80 -13.11 18.88
C ILE A 203 8.62 -13.47 17.96
N LEU A 204 8.34 -14.76 17.81
CA LEU A 204 7.22 -15.19 16.96
C LEU A 204 5.87 -14.76 17.52
N LEU A 205 5.69 -14.77 18.84
CA LEU A 205 4.47 -14.25 19.46
C LEU A 205 4.32 -12.74 19.20
N ALA A 206 5.42 -11.98 19.26
CA ALA A 206 5.41 -10.55 18.97
C ALA A 206 4.99 -10.24 17.51
N GLU A 207 5.21 -11.15 16.55
CA GLU A 207 4.71 -11.03 15.17
C GLU A 207 3.17 -11.23 15.06
N LEU A 208 2.52 -11.78 16.09
CA LEU A 208 1.10 -12.14 16.10
C LEU A 208 0.24 -11.17 16.93
N GLU A 209 0.86 -10.19 17.57
CA GLU A 209 0.24 -9.33 18.57
C GLU A 209 0.14 -7.87 18.13
N SER A 210 -0.60 -7.07 18.92
CA SER A 210 -0.66 -5.62 18.73
C SER A 210 0.74 -4.98 18.83
N VAL A 211 0.94 -3.78 18.29
CA VAL A 211 2.25 -3.10 18.35
C VAL A 211 2.73 -2.93 19.80
N ASP A 212 1.82 -2.61 20.73
CA ASP A 212 2.18 -2.38 22.14
C ASP A 212 2.60 -3.68 22.84
N ASP A 213 1.86 -4.77 22.61
CA ASP A 213 2.19 -6.08 23.13
C ASP A 213 3.47 -6.65 22.48
N SER A 214 3.65 -6.42 21.18
CA SER A 214 4.84 -6.79 20.42
C SER A 214 6.11 -6.16 21.01
N ILE A 215 6.10 -4.87 21.33
CA ILE A 215 7.24 -4.20 21.98
C ILE A 215 7.54 -4.85 23.34
N ALA A 216 6.52 -5.08 24.18
CA ALA A 216 6.72 -5.68 25.49
C ALA A 216 7.31 -7.10 25.40
N LEU A 217 6.83 -7.91 24.45
CA LEU A 217 7.33 -9.26 24.19
C LEU A 217 8.78 -9.25 23.70
N LEU A 218 9.14 -8.35 22.80
CA LEU A 218 10.50 -8.20 22.29
C LEU A 218 11.47 -7.71 23.37
N GLU A 219 11.04 -6.79 24.24
CA GLU A 219 11.84 -6.34 25.38
C GLU A 219 12.06 -7.48 26.40
N ALA A 220 11.05 -8.34 26.60
CA ALA A 220 11.20 -9.55 27.40
C ALA A 220 12.09 -10.62 26.75
N ALA A 221 12.15 -10.68 25.41
CA ALA A 221 12.99 -11.62 24.67
C ALA A 221 14.49 -11.27 24.74
N LEU A 222 14.85 -9.98 24.86
CA LEU A 222 16.26 -9.54 24.92
C LEU A 222 17.11 -10.20 26.02
N PRO A 223 16.68 -10.25 27.31
CA PRO A 223 17.45 -10.93 28.35
C PRO A 223 17.49 -12.45 28.16
N GLU A 224 16.42 -13.05 27.62
CA GLU A 224 16.37 -14.49 27.30
C GLU A 224 17.36 -14.86 26.18
N ALA A 225 17.65 -13.91 25.29
CA ALA A 225 18.64 -14.03 24.22
C ALA A 225 20.09 -13.73 24.65
N ALA A 226 20.39 -13.53 25.94
CA ALA A 226 21.72 -13.11 26.39
C ALA A 226 22.88 -14.04 25.97
N SER A 227 22.61 -15.34 25.78
CA SER A 227 23.58 -16.31 25.27
C SER A 227 23.69 -16.39 23.74
N SER A 228 22.89 -15.61 23.00
CA SER A 228 22.83 -15.62 21.54
C SER A 228 22.85 -14.19 20.98
N PRO A 229 24.04 -13.61 20.72
CA PRO A 229 24.17 -12.28 20.12
C PRO A 229 23.45 -12.15 18.77
N ALA A 230 23.38 -13.23 18.00
CA ALA A 230 22.65 -13.27 16.72
C ALA A 230 21.15 -13.03 16.94
N LEU A 231 20.57 -13.67 17.96
CA LEU A 231 19.16 -13.49 18.30
C LEU A 231 18.90 -12.09 18.87
N GLN A 232 19.82 -11.54 19.67
CA GLN A 232 19.74 -10.16 20.14
C GLN A 232 19.75 -9.16 18.98
N SER A 233 20.57 -9.39 17.94
CA SER A 233 20.58 -8.55 16.73
C SER A 233 19.22 -8.57 16.02
N ILE A 234 18.60 -9.75 15.87
CA ILE A 234 17.25 -9.90 15.31
C ILE A 234 16.21 -9.15 16.14
N ILE A 235 16.21 -9.34 17.46
CA ILE A 235 15.27 -8.67 18.37
C ILE A 235 15.42 -7.15 18.28
N HIS A 236 16.66 -6.65 18.24
CA HIS A 236 16.91 -5.23 18.07
C HIS A 236 16.42 -4.69 16.72
N CYS A 237 16.58 -5.44 15.61
CA CYS A 237 15.97 -5.05 14.33
C CYS A 237 14.45 -4.93 14.44
N GLN A 238 13.77 -5.89 15.08
CA GLN A 238 12.32 -5.87 15.24
C GLN A 238 11.85 -4.75 16.18
N LEU A 239 12.59 -4.48 17.26
CA LEU A 239 12.33 -3.35 18.15
C LEU A 239 12.51 -2.02 17.43
N ALA A 240 13.50 -1.88 16.55
CA ALA A 240 13.70 -0.67 15.76
C ALA A 240 12.43 -0.34 14.95
N TRP A 241 11.83 -1.34 14.30
CA TRP A 241 10.57 -1.14 13.60
C TRP A 241 9.41 -0.87 14.57
N SER A 242 9.20 -1.73 15.56
CA SER A 242 7.99 -1.68 16.42
C SER A 242 7.93 -0.40 17.26
N THR A 243 9.06 0.10 17.73
CA THR A 243 9.12 1.26 18.63
C THR A 243 8.95 2.61 17.93
N ARG A 244 9.11 2.70 16.59
CA ARG A 244 9.20 3.98 15.85
C ARG A 244 8.00 4.92 16.07
N PHE A 245 6.78 4.36 16.22
CA PHE A 245 5.55 5.13 16.43
C PHE A 245 5.16 5.29 17.91
N ARG A 246 5.85 4.60 18.83
CA ARG A 246 5.53 4.58 20.27
C ARG A 246 6.59 5.27 21.13
N LYS A 247 7.85 4.87 20.96
CA LYS A 247 9.01 5.41 21.70
C LYS A 247 9.83 6.40 20.86
N GLY A 248 9.38 6.70 19.64
CA GLY A 248 9.98 7.66 18.72
C GLY A 248 11.16 7.09 17.94
N PHE A 249 11.58 7.83 16.91
CA PHE A 249 12.62 7.38 15.98
C PHE A 249 14.03 7.35 16.58
N VAL A 250 14.29 8.12 17.65
CA VAL A 250 15.61 8.12 18.31
C VAL A 250 15.90 6.75 18.93
N GLY A 251 15.00 6.22 19.76
CA GLY A 251 15.13 4.90 20.37
C GLY A 251 15.09 3.76 19.33
N ALA A 252 14.25 3.92 18.31
CA ALA A 252 14.22 2.99 17.18
C ALA A 252 15.59 2.87 16.47
N LEU A 253 16.26 4.01 16.24
CA LEU A 253 17.59 4.04 15.64
C LEU A 253 18.69 3.52 16.57
N GLU A 254 18.55 3.66 17.88
CA GLU A 254 19.46 3.04 18.85
C GLU A 254 19.38 1.51 18.76
N HIS A 255 18.19 0.94 18.66
CA HIS A 255 18.05 -0.50 18.42
C HIS A 255 18.66 -0.93 17.07
N ALA A 256 18.42 -0.18 15.99
CA ALA A 256 19.05 -0.48 14.70
C ALA A 256 20.60 -0.39 14.75
N ARG A 257 21.16 0.49 15.58
CA ARG A 257 22.60 0.56 15.86
C ARG A 257 23.11 -0.62 16.67
N SER A 258 22.43 -1.00 17.75
CA SER A 258 22.79 -2.18 18.53
C SER A 258 22.74 -3.46 17.69
N ALA A 259 21.74 -3.60 16.82
CA ALA A 259 21.66 -4.73 15.90
C ALA A 259 22.86 -4.80 14.94
N LEU A 260 23.28 -3.65 14.39
CA LEU A 260 24.41 -3.58 13.48
C LEU A 260 25.73 -3.93 14.18
N LEU A 261 25.98 -3.38 15.37
CA LEU A 261 27.18 -3.69 16.15
C LEU A 261 27.30 -5.19 16.44
N LEU A 262 26.20 -5.81 16.89
CA LEU A 262 26.17 -7.26 17.12
C LEU A 262 26.44 -8.05 15.83
N ALA A 263 25.90 -7.62 14.71
CA ALA A 263 26.08 -8.28 13.42
C ALA A 263 27.52 -8.14 12.87
N GLU A 264 28.16 -6.99 13.10
CA GLU A 264 29.57 -6.74 12.78
C GLU A 264 30.49 -7.61 13.65
N ASP A 265 30.24 -7.68 14.96
CA ASP A 265 31.02 -8.52 15.89
C ASP A 265 30.93 -10.01 15.55
N LEU A 266 29.78 -10.46 15.05
CA LEU A 266 29.55 -11.85 14.64
C LEU A 266 30.13 -12.19 13.27
N ASP A 267 30.57 -11.19 12.50
CA ASP A 267 30.91 -11.34 11.10
C ASP A 267 29.77 -12.01 10.28
N ASP A 268 28.51 -11.62 10.51
CA ASP A 268 27.33 -12.14 9.78
C ASP A 268 26.75 -11.11 8.80
N ASP A 269 26.88 -11.38 7.48
CA ASP A 269 26.42 -10.47 6.43
C ASP A 269 24.90 -10.36 6.31
N SER A 270 24.14 -11.42 6.64
CA SER A 270 22.68 -11.40 6.60
C SER A 270 22.12 -10.53 7.74
N LEU A 271 22.69 -10.63 8.93
CA LEU A 271 22.35 -9.75 10.06
C LEU A 271 22.79 -8.31 9.79
N ARG A 272 23.97 -8.09 9.20
CA ARG A 272 24.45 -6.75 8.84
C ARG A 272 23.53 -6.08 7.83
N ALA A 273 23.16 -6.78 6.76
CA ALA A 273 22.21 -6.28 5.77
C ALA A 273 20.87 -5.89 6.41
N ARG A 274 20.28 -6.75 7.25
CA ARG A 274 19.02 -6.44 7.97
C ARG A 274 19.12 -5.19 8.85
N ALA A 275 20.19 -5.07 9.62
CA ALA A 275 20.39 -3.90 10.48
C ALA A 275 20.61 -2.61 9.66
N LEU A 276 21.35 -2.70 8.54
CA LEU A 276 21.57 -1.57 7.63
C LEU A 276 20.28 -1.13 6.94
N VAL A 277 19.40 -2.05 6.53
CA VAL A 277 18.06 -1.72 6.01
C VAL A 277 17.29 -0.89 7.05
N ALA A 278 17.20 -1.37 8.29
CA ALA A 278 16.48 -0.67 9.35
C ALA A 278 17.07 0.73 9.60
N GLN A 279 18.40 0.85 9.66
CA GLN A 279 19.05 2.16 9.82
C GLN A 279 18.85 3.08 8.62
N ALA A 280 18.88 2.56 7.39
CA ALA A 280 18.72 3.34 6.18
C ALA A 280 17.30 3.92 6.09
N ILE A 281 16.27 3.12 6.31
CA ILE A 281 14.87 3.58 6.20
C ILE A 281 14.50 4.50 7.36
N LEU A 282 14.73 4.07 8.60
CA LEU A 282 14.39 4.88 9.79
C LEU A 282 15.25 6.15 9.87
N GLY A 283 16.53 6.02 9.51
CA GLY A 283 17.47 7.12 9.44
C GLY A 283 17.10 8.09 8.32
N GLY A 284 16.65 7.57 7.18
CA GLY A 284 16.09 8.35 6.09
C GLY A 284 14.94 9.24 6.55
N ILE A 285 13.97 8.72 7.29
CA ILE A 285 12.81 9.51 7.78
C ILE A 285 13.22 10.70 8.66
N VAL A 286 14.18 10.49 9.57
CA VAL A 286 14.70 11.57 10.44
C VAL A 286 15.79 12.41 9.77
N GLY A 287 16.10 12.15 8.50
CA GLY A 287 17.08 12.91 7.73
C GLY A 287 18.52 12.65 8.15
N HIS A 288 18.92 11.41 8.42
CA HIS A 288 20.31 11.05 8.64
C HIS A 288 21.09 11.07 7.31
N ALA A 289 22.16 11.87 7.23
CA ALA A 289 22.93 12.05 6.01
C ALA A 289 23.57 10.76 5.44
N ALA A 290 23.83 9.76 6.30
CA ALA A 290 24.41 8.48 5.88
C ALA A 290 23.38 7.48 5.31
N ALA A 291 22.08 7.76 5.42
CA ALA A 291 21.03 6.84 4.94
C ALA A 291 21.23 6.33 3.50
N PRO A 292 21.65 7.16 2.51
CA PRO A 292 21.93 6.69 1.16
C PRO A 292 23.06 5.65 1.07
N GLU A 293 24.13 5.86 1.83
CA GLU A 293 25.28 4.96 1.87
C GLU A 293 24.92 3.65 2.56
N LEU A 294 24.16 3.73 3.66
CA LEU A 294 23.66 2.56 4.39
C LEU A 294 22.72 1.71 3.50
N ALA A 295 21.83 2.35 2.73
CA ALA A 295 20.94 1.67 1.78
C ALA A 295 21.73 0.94 0.69
N ALA A 296 22.74 1.59 0.11
CA ALA A 296 23.59 0.97 -0.91
C ALA A 296 24.35 -0.24 -0.36
N ARG A 297 24.96 -0.11 0.83
CA ARG A 297 25.65 -1.23 1.50
C ARG A 297 24.71 -2.37 1.84
N ALA A 298 23.51 -2.07 2.32
CA ALA A 298 22.48 -3.09 2.59
C ALA A 298 22.13 -3.87 1.32
N TYR A 299 21.95 -3.17 0.20
CA TYR A 299 21.63 -3.78 -1.09
C TYR A 299 22.76 -4.68 -1.62
N GLU A 300 24.00 -4.22 -1.53
CA GLU A 300 25.18 -5.00 -1.93
C GLU A 300 25.31 -6.30 -1.12
N LEU A 301 25.17 -6.20 0.22
CA LEU A 301 25.23 -7.37 1.10
C LEU A 301 24.05 -8.32 0.87
N ALA A 302 22.82 -7.81 0.76
CA ALA A 302 21.65 -8.64 0.50
C ALA A 302 21.77 -9.39 -0.84
N THR A 303 22.31 -8.73 -1.86
CA THR A 303 22.61 -9.34 -3.17
C THR A 303 23.64 -10.45 -3.04
N ALA A 304 24.71 -10.24 -2.27
CA ALA A 304 25.77 -11.22 -2.07
C ALA A 304 25.29 -12.44 -1.26
N VAL A 305 24.44 -12.24 -0.26
CA VAL A 305 23.83 -13.30 0.56
C VAL A 305 22.85 -14.14 -0.27
N GLY A 306 22.15 -13.52 -1.23
CA GLY A 306 21.15 -14.21 -2.05
C GLY A 306 19.82 -14.47 -1.32
N ASP A 307 19.55 -13.75 -0.23
CA ASP A 307 18.29 -13.77 0.51
C ASP A 307 17.29 -12.84 -0.18
N GLU A 308 16.32 -13.42 -0.91
CA GLU A 308 15.36 -12.65 -1.72
C GLU A 308 14.46 -11.71 -0.88
N PRO A 309 13.86 -12.14 0.25
CA PRO A 309 13.16 -11.22 1.15
C PRO A 309 14.01 -10.05 1.61
N LEU A 310 15.26 -10.31 2.00
CA LEU A 310 16.17 -9.25 2.45
C LEU A 310 16.55 -8.30 1.31
N LEU A 311 16.74 -8.83 0.10
CA LEU A 311 17.00 -8.03 -1.08
C LEU A 311 15.80 -7.13 -1.43
N HIS A 312 14.58 -7.59 -1.23
CA HIS A 312 13.37 -6.78 -1.40
C HIS A 312 13.34 -5.57 -0.45
N GLU A 313 13.62 -5.80 0.84
CA GLU A 313 13.68 -4.72 1.82
C GLU A 313 14.81 -3.73 1.52
N ALA A 314 15.99 -4.22 1.14
CA ALA A 314 17.13 -3.38 0.76
C ALA A 314 16.85 -2.58 -0.52
N THR A 315 16.15 -3.17 -1.49
CA THR A 315 15.68 -2.48 -2.70
C THR A 315 14.77 -1.31 -2.35
N SER A 316 13.86 -1.50 -1.39
CA SER A 316 12.98 -0.44 -0.90
C SER A 316 13.77 0.71 -0.26
N ALA A 317 14.76 0.40 0.57
CA ALA A 317 15.63 1.43 1.19
C ALA A 317 16.40 2.28 0.15
N VAL A 318 16.89 1.65 -0.92
CA VAL A 318 17.55 2.34 -2.04
C VAL A 318 16.54 3.19 -2.82
N ALA A 319 15.36 2.64 -3.11
CA ALA A 319 14.30 3.37 -3.82
C ALA A 319 13.88 4.64 -3.08
N ASP A 320 13.64 4.57 -1.76
CA ASP A 320 13.28 5.72 -0.93
C ASP A 320 14.33 6.84 -1.00
N THR A 321 15.60 6.44 -0.94
CA THR A 321 16.74 7.37 -1.07
C THR A 321 16.78 8.06 -2.42
N LEU A 322 16.56 7.31 -3.51
CA LEU A 322 16.56 7.83 -4.87
C LEU A 322 15.38 8.78 -5.09
N ILE A 323 14.19 8.45 -4.57
CA ILE A 323 13.00 9.28 -4.61
C ILE A 323 13.23 10.60 -3.86
N ALA A 324 13.72 10.55 -2.62
CA ALA A 324 14.04 11.75 -1.83
C ALA A 324 15.09 12.65 -2.51
N SER A 325 16.00 12.06 -3.29
CA SER A 325 17.03 12.79 -4.05
C SER A 325 16.58 13.19 -5.45
N PHE A 326 15.32 12.94 -5.82
CA PHE A 326 14.73 13.20 -7.14
C PHE A 326 15.45 12.49 -8.31
N ARG A 327 16.10 11.35 -8.05
CA ARG A 327 16.73 10.46 -9.05
C ARG A 327 15.69 9.47 -9.61
N LEU A 328 14.64 10.03 -10.20
CA LEU A 328 13.39 9.31 -10.50
C LEU A 328 13.55 8.20 -11.55
N ASP A 329 14.46 8.36 -12.52
CA ASP A 329 14.68 7.35 -13.57
C ASP A 329 15.35 6.09 -13.04
N GLU A 330 16.31 6.26 -12.12
CA GLU A 330 16.98 5.14 -11.46
C GLU A 330 16.04 4.42 -10.50
N ALA A 331 15.24 5.17 -9.72
CA ALA A 331 14.21 4.60 -8.86
C ALA A 331 13.20 3.77 -9.67
N ARG A 332 12.75 4.29 -10.82
CA ARG A 332 11.82 3.57 -11.70
C ARG A 332 12.41 2.29 -12.25
N ALA A 333 13.63 2.34 -12.78
CA ALA A 333 14.27 1.16 -13.35
C ALA A 333 14.45 0.05 -12.30
N LEU A 334 14.81 0.43 -11.07
CA LEU A 334 14.92 -0.49 -9.94
C LEU A 334 13.57 -1.11 -9.58
N LEU A 335 12.53 -0.28 -9.38
CA LEU A 335 11.21 -0.73 -8.96
C LEU A 335 10.44 -1.50 -10.04
N GLU A 336 10.63 -1.20 -11.32
CA GLU A 336 10.04 -1.98 -12.42
C GLU A 336 10.63 -3.39 -12.50
N ARG A 337 11.94 -3.53 -12.24
CA ARG A 337 12.58 -4.85 -12.15
C ARG A 337 12.01 -5.63 -10.98
N GLU A 338 11.92 -4.97 -9.83
CA GLU A 338 11.36 -5.55 -8.60
C GLU A 338 9.92 -6.02 -8.80
N TYR A 339 9.07 -5.16 -9.38
CA TYR A 339 7.68 -5.50 -9.67
C TYR A 339 7.56 -6.75 -10.54
N ARG A 340 8.34 -6.87 -11.62
CA ARG A 340 8.29 -8.06 -12.51
C ARG A 340 8.63 -9.34 -11.75
N VAL A 341 9.66 -9.33 -10.91
CA VAL A 341 10.09 -10.51 -10.15
C VAL A 341 8.98 -11.05 -9.25
N TRP A 342 8.32 -10.18 -8.49
CA TRP A 342 7.28 -10.60 -7.54
C TRP A 342 5.92 -10.81 -8.20
N HIS A 343 5.60 -10.05 -9.26
CA HIS A 343 4.35 -10.21 -9.99
C HIS A 343 4.29 -11.55 -10.72
N ASP A 344 5.38 -11.98 -11.37
CA ASP A 344 5.44 -13.27 -12.07
C ASP A 344 5.28 -14.48 -11.12
N ARG A 345 5.45 -14.26 -9.80
CA ARG A 345 5.28 -15.25 -8.73
C ARG A 345 3.94 -15.14 -7.99
N ASP A 346 3.09 -14.18 -8.36
CA ASP A 346 1.83 -13.85 -7.69
C ASP A 346 2.02 -13.50 -6.20
N GLU A 347 3.09 -12.78 -5.85
CA GLU A 347 3.44 -12.46 -4.46
C GLU A 347 3.02 -11.04 -4.03
N PRO A 348 2.63 -10.84 -2.76
CA PRO A 348 2.16 -9.55 -2.25
C PRO A 348 3.22 -8.44 -2.28
N ALA A 349 4.51 -8.78 -2.30
CA ALA A 349 5.62 -7.83 -2.44
C ALA A 349 5.52 -6.97 -3.71
N SER A 350 4.82 -7.44 -4.75
CA SER A 350 4.55 -6.67 -5.97
C SER A 350 3.70 -5.41 -5.70
N ALA A 351 2.84 -5.42 -4.66
CA ALA A 351 2.07 -4.25 -4.25
C ALA A 351 2.96 -3.10 -3.79
N GLN A 352 4.00 -3.40 -3.00
CA GLN A 352 4.95 -2.40 -2.50
C GLN A 352 5.74 -1.74 -3.64
N ALA A 353 6.15 -2.52 -4.65
CA ALA A 353 6.82 -1.98 -5.82
C ALA A 353 5.92 -1.01 -6.60
N LEU A 354 4.64 -1.37 -6.81
CA LEU A 354 3.65 -0.49 -7.43
C LEU A 354 3.36 0.76 -6.59
N TRP A 355 3.31 0.61 -5.26
CA TRP A 355 3.14 1.72 -4.33
C TRP A 355 4.28 2.74 -4.52
N SER A 356 5.54 2.31 -4.51
CA SER A 356 6.68 3.23 -4.72
C SER A 356 6.72 3.79 -6.14
N LEU A 357 6.40 2.99 -7.16
CA LEU A 357 6.28 3.48 -8.55
C LEU A 357 5.25 4.59 -8.67
N SER A 358 4.10 4.48 -8.00
CA SER A 358 3.08 5.53 -8.05
C SER A 358 3.61 6.89 -7.57
N LEU A 359 4.47 6.93 -6.54
CA LEU A 359 5.09 8.16 -6.04
C LEU A 359 6.19 8.67 -6.98
N VAL A 360 6.95 7.77 -7.61
CA VAL A 360 7.92 8.12 -8.67
C VAL A 360 7.19 8.78 -9.85
N GLU A 361 6.08 8.20 -10.29
CA GLU A 361 5.29 8.69 -11.41
C GLU A 361 4.58 10.01 -11.09
N LEU A 362 4.10 10.18 -9.85
CA LEU A 362 3.59 11.45 -9.37
C LEU A 362 4.66 12.54 -9.46
N SER A 363 5.85 12.27 -8.93
CA SER A 363 6.98 13.20 -8.90
C SER A 363 7.49 13.55 -10.30
N ALA A 364 7.44 12.59 -11.23
CA ALA A 364 7.81 12.78 -12.63
C ALA A 364 6.73 13.49 -13.48
N GLY A 365 5.56 13.79 -12.90
CA GLY A 365 4.46 14.44 -13.60
C GLY A 365 3.61 13.50 -14.47
N ARG A 366 3.76 12.17 -14.35
CA ARG A 366 2.97 11.17 -15.08
C ARG A 366 1.78 10.70 -14.24
N TRP A 367 0.92 11.64 -13.85
CA TRP A 367 -0.14 11.43 -12.85
C TRP A 367 -1.22 10.42 -13.26
N ALA A 368 -1.45 10.23 -14.56
CA ALA A 368 -2.33 9.19 -15.04
C ALA A 368 -1.77 7.79 -14.76
N LEU A 369 -0.48 7.58 -15.04
CA LEU A 369 0.21 6.33 -14.76
C LEU A 369 0.38 6.10 -13.25
N ALA A 370 0.68 7.18 -12.51
CA ALA A 370 0.73 7.14 -11.04
C ALA A 370 -0.57 6.58 -10.45
N ALA A 371 -1.73 7.05 -10.94
CA ALA A 371 -3.03 6.59 -10.46
C ALA A 371 -3.28 5.09 -10.78
N VAL A 372 -2.80 4.61 -11.92
CA VAL A 372 -2.89 3.18 -12.29
C VAL A 372 -2.06 2.33 -11.33
N HIS A 373 -0.81 2.72 -11.05
CA HIS A 373 0.03 2.00 -10.08
C HIS A 373 -0.54 2.03 -8.66
N ALA A 374 -1.07 3.18 -8.22
CA ALA A 374 -1.69 3.32 -6.91
C ALA A 374 -2.93 2.41 -6.74
N ALA A 375 -3.80 2.36 -7.74
CA ALA A 375 -4.95 1.47 -7.73
C ALA A 375 -4.52 -0.01 -7.74
N GLY A 376 -3.56 -0.38 -8.60
CA GLY A 376 -3.04 -1.75 -8.67
C GLY A 376 -2.39 -2.21 -7.36
N ALA A 377 -1.63 -1.34 -6.68
CA ALA A 377 -1.07 -1.65 -5.38
C ALA A 377 -2.17 -1.96 -4.35
N ARG A 378 -3.20 -1.11 -4.27
CA ARG A 378 -4.33 -1.30 -3.34
C ARG A 378 -5.13 -2.56 -3.67
N ASP A 379 -5.40 -2.84 -4.93
CA ASP A 379 -6.17 -4.02 -5.33
C ASP A 379 -5.48 -5.32 -4.87
N ILE A 380 -4.14 -5.37 -4.98
CA ILE A 380 -3.33 -6.48 -4.46
C ILE A 380 -3.42 -6.51 -2.92
N SER A 381 -3.20 -5.40 -2.20
CA SER A 381 -3.30 -5.36 -0.73
C SER A 381 -4.67 -5.85 -0.21
N VAL A 382 -5.76 -5.45 -0.88
CA VAL A 382 -7.14 -5.87 -0.55
C VAL A 382 -7.35 -7.35 -0.81
N GLN A 383 -6.82 -7.90 -1.91
CA GLN A 383 -6.88 -9.34 -2.20
C GLN A 383 -6.26 -10.18 -1.07
N TYR A 384 -5.15 -9.69 -0.49
CA TYR A 384 -4.47 -10.32 0.63
C TYR A 384 -5.05 -9.98 2.02
N ARG A 385 -6.14 -9.19 2.09
CA ARG A 385 -6.79 -8.72 3.33
C ARG A 385 -5.86 -7.96 4.28
N LEU A 386 -4.90 -7.23 3.73
CA LEU A 386 -3.90 -6.45 4.47
C LEU A 386 -4.20 -4.94 4.35
N GLU A 387 -5.45 -4.50 4.54
CA GLU A 387 -5.76 -3.06 4.42
C GLU A 387 -5.09 -2.26 5.55
N VAL A 388 -4.16 -1.41 5.16
CA VAL A 388 -3.29 -0.64 6.05
C VAL A 388 -3.27 0.84 5.63
N PRO A 389 -3.06 1.80 6.56
CA PRO A 389 -3.14 3.22 6.25
C PRO A 389 -2.33 3.66 5.03
N GLN A 390 -1.13 3.07 4.83
CA GLN A 390 -0.23 3.41 3.74
C GLN A 390 -0.80 3.12 2.35
N ASP A 391 -1.70 2.15 2.20
CA ASP A 391 -2.28 1.78 0.90
C ASP A 391 -3.10 2.93 0.30
N HIS A 392 -3.62 3.82 1.15
CA HIS A 392 -4.47 4.93 0.75
C HIS A 392 -3.67 6.17 0.33
N LEU A 393 -2.40 6.29 0.75
CA LEU A 393 -1.63 7.52 0.58
C LEU A 393 -1.43 7.89 -0.90
N PRO A 394 -0.92 7.00 -1.78
CA PRO A 394 -0.72 7.36 -3.18
C PRO A 394 -2.01 7.81 -3.87
N ILE A 395 -3.11 7.11 -3.66
CA ILE A 395 -4.40 7.45 -4.25
C ILE A 395 -4.82 8.86 -3.79
N ALA A 396 -4.75 9.11 -2.48
CA ALA A 396 -5.16 10.39 -1.90
C ALA A 396 -4.33 11.58 -2.42
N VAL A 397 -3.00 11.44 -2.47
CA VAL A 397 -2.11 12.51 -2.92
C VAL A 397 -2.24 12.76 -4.43
N ILE A 398 -2.39 11.70 -5.24
CA ILE A 398 -2.61 11.85 -6.68
C ILE A 398 -3.98 12.50 -6.95
N ALA A 399 -5.02 12.05 -6.25
CA ALA A 399 -6.37 12.57 -6.38
C ALA A 399 -6.44 14.08 -6.06
N VAL A 400 -5.82 14.53 -4.96
CA VAL A 400 -5.87 15.96 -4.59
C VAL A 400 -5.13 16.84 -5.62
N HIS A 401 -4.04 16.36 -6.21
CA HIS A 401 -3.33 17.09 -7.27
C HIS A 401 -4.11 17.12 -8.60
N ARG A 402 -4.89 16.07 -8.89
CA ARG A 402 -5.79 16.00 -10.06
C ARG A 402 -7.12 16.73 -9.89
N GLY A 403 -7.38 17.30 -8.70
CA GLY A 403 -8.64 17.99 -8.40
C GLY A 403 -9.81 17.06 -8.05
N GLN A 404 -9.53 15.79 -7.76
CA GLN A 404 -10.52 14.81 -7.33
C GLN A 404 -10.66 14.87 -5.80
N LEU A 405 -11.21 15.97 -5.30
CA LEU A 405 -11.15 16.32 -3.86
C LEU A 405 -11.91 15.33 -2.97
N GLU A 406 -13.05 14.82 -3.43
CA GLU A 406 -13.85 13.83 -2.70
C GLU A 406 -13.10 12.50 -2.55
N LEU A 407 -12.48 12.02 -3.63
CA LEU A 407 -11.67 10.80 -3.60
C LEU A 407 -10.46 10.96 -2.66
N ALA A 408 -9.79 12.11 -2.71
CA ALA A 408 -8.67 12.40 -1.83
C ALA A 408 -9.08 12.43 -0.34
N ARG A 409 -10.26 13.00 -0.06
CA ARG A 409 -10.86 13.04 1.28
C ARG A 409 -11.20 11.64 1.78
N GLU A 410 -11.95 10.86 0.99
CA GLU A 410 -12.37 9.49 1.33
C GLU A 410 -11.18 8.61 1.70
N HIS A 411 -10.14 8.59 0.85
CA HIS A 411 -8.95 7.79 1.12
C HIS A 411 -8.18 8.27 2.34
N SER A 412 -8.13 9.58 2.61
CA SER A 412 -7.40 10.09 3.77
C SER A 412 -8.15 9.90 5.08
N GLU A 413 -9.48 10.03 5.08
CA GLU A 413 -10.32 9.75 6.25
C GLU A 413 -10.26 8.26 6.60
N ARG A 414 -10.41 7.36 5.61
CA ARG A 414 -10.26 5.92 5.83
C ARG A 414 -8.89 5.55 6.39
N ALA A 415 -7.82 6.16 5.87
CA ALA A 415 -6.47 5.92 6.37
C ALA A 415 -6.28 6.39 7.82
N LEU A 416 -6.89 7.52 8.20
CA LEU A 416 -6.84 8.02 9.58
C LEU A 416 -7.62 7.13 10.55
N GLU A 417 -8.78 6.60 10.13
CA GLU A 417 -9.53 5.60 10.92
C GLU A 417 -8.67 4.35 11.17
N LEU A 418 -8.10 3.77 10.11
CA LEU A 418 -7.22 2.61 10.20
C LEU A 418 -6.00 2.90 11.08
N ALA A 419 -5.40 4.08 10.96
CA ALA A 419 -4.21 4.44 11.71
C ALA A 419 -4.50 4.70 13.20
N GLU A 420 -5.69 5.22 13.53
CA GLU A 420 -6.13 5.32 14.92
C GLU A 420 -6.30 3.91 15.53
N GLU A 421 -6.97 3.00 14.81
CA GLU A 421 -7.21 1.62 15.25
C GLU A 421 -5.91 0.80 15.38
N GLN A 422 -5.00 0.91 14.41
CA GLN A 422 -3.82 0.04 14.31
C GLN A 422 -2.56 0.66 14.93
N LEU A 423 -2.45 1.99 14.88
CA LEU A 423 -1.21 2.70 15.22
C LEU A 423 -1.42 3.79 16.28
N ALA A 424 -2.64 4.05 16.77
CA ALA A 424 -2.95 5.16 17.69
C ALA A 424 -2.23 6.49 17.32
N LEU A 425 -2.19 6.78 16.02
CA LEU A 425 -1.40 7.86 15.42
C LEU A 425 -2.13 8.35 14.18
N HIS A 426 -2.16 9.66 13.97
CA HIS A 426 -2.57 10.25 12.69
C HIS A 426 -1.34 10.51 11.79
N PRO A 427 -1.17 9.82 10.64
CA PRO A 427 -0.02 10.04 9.78
C PRO A 427 0.02 11.47 9.21
N PRO A 428 1.17 12.18 9.30
CA PRO A 428 1.28 13.57 8.82
C PRO A 428 0.82 13.77 7.37
N HIS A 429 1.10 12.80 6.49
CA HIS A 429 0.73 12.89 5.08
C HIS A 429 -0.77 12.99 4.84
N HIS A 430 -1.60 12.21 5.55
CA HIS A 430 -3.05 12.26 5.38
C HIS A 430 -3.66 13.54 5.95
N LEU A 431 -3.12 14.04 7.07
CA LEU A 431 -3.47 15.37 7.58
C LEU A 431 -3.16 16.45 6.54
N ALA A 432 -2.02 16.36 5.86
CA ALA A 432 -1.64 17.30 4.82
C ALA A 432 -2.56 17.23 3.59
N VAL A 433 -2.96 16.03 3.16
CA VAL A 433 -3.93 15.86 2.06
C VAL A 433 -5.26 16.51 2.41
N LEU A 434 -5.79 16.32 3.62
CA LEU A 434 -7.01 16.99 4.07
C LEU A 434 -6.86 18.52 4.10
N GLY A 435 -5.68 19.02 4.43
CA GLY A 435 -5.36 20.44 4.33
C GLY A 435 -5.39 20.98 2.89
N LEU A 436 -4.88 20.20 1.93
CA LEU A 436 -4.99 20.55 0.52
C LEU A 436 -6.44 20.47 0.02
N VAL A 437 -7.22 19.48 0.46
CA VAL A 437 -8.65 19.37 0.14
C VAL A 437 -9.41 20.60 0.65
N ALA A 438 -9.18 21.02 1.90
CA ALA A 438 -9.80 22.22 2.47
C ALA A 438 -9.43 23.46 1.65
N ARG A 439 -8.15 23.61 1.29
CA ARG A 439 -7.66 24.74 0.49
C ARG A 439 -8.37 24.83 -0.86
N TRP A 440 -8.44 23.73 -1.60
CA TRP A 440 -9.07 23.71 -2.92
C TRP A 440 -10.60 23.77 -2.88
N SER A 441 -11.19 23.52 -1.72
CA SER A 441 -12.63 23.75 -1.46
C SER A 441 -12.94 25.19 -1.05
N GLY A 442 -11.92 26.06 -0.94
CA GLY A 442 -12.07 27.46 -0.54
C GLY A 442 -12.01 27.72 0.97
N ASP A 443 -11.76 26.69 1.79
CA ASP A 443 -11.58 26.83 3.24
C ASP A 443 -10.09 27.01 3.60
N VAL A 444 -9.62 28.24 3.44
CA VAL A 444 -8.21 28.62 3.72
C VAL A 444 -7.86 28.47 5.21
N SER A 445 -8.80 28.74 6.12
CA SER A 445 -8.59 28.61 7.56
C SER A 445 -8.49 27.14 7.97
N GLY A 446 -9.38 26.28 7.47
CA GLY A 446 -9.31 24.84 7.66
C GLY A 446 -8.03 24.25 7.08
N ALA A 447 -7.61 24.72 5.90
CA ALA A 447 -6.34 24.32 5.30
C ALA A 447 -5.14 24.61 6.23
N ALA A 448 -5.07 25.82 6.80
CA ALA A 448 -4.00 26.17 7.74
C ALA A 448 -4.03 25.31 9.01
N SER A 449 -5.21 24.94 9.51
CA SER A 449 -5.36 24.07 10.67
C SER A 449 -4.84 22.67 10.39
N TRP A 450 -5.27 22.03 9.30
CA TRP A 450 -4.84 20.68 8.93
C TRP A 450 -3.35 20.60 8.58
N LEU A 451 -2.83 21.55 7.80
CA LEU A 451 -1.41 21.60 7.45
C LEU A 451 -0.52 21.90 8.67
N GLY A 452 -1.00 22.72 9.59
CA GLY A 452 -0.32 22.97 10.87
C GLY A 452 -0.27 21.71 11.75
N ARG A 453 -1.36 20.93 11.79
CA ARG A 453 -1.39 19.63 12.50
C ARG A 453 -0.45 18.61 11.85
N ALA A 454 -0.43 18.52 10.52
CA ALA A 454 0.51 17.67 9.79
C ALA A 454 1.96 18.00 10.18
N GLU A 455 2.29 19.29 10.22
CA GLU A 455 3.61 19.76 10.59
C GLU A 455 3.97 19.49 12.06
N GLN A 456 3.06 19.78 12.98
CA GLN A 456 3.25 19.48 14.40
C GLN A 456 3.49 17.99 14.62
N GLN A 457 2.77 17.14 13.90
CA GLN A 457 2.89 15.69 14.00
C GLN A 457 4.20 15.18 13.38
N ALA A 458 4.62 15.73 12.24
CA ALA A 458 5.92 15.40 11.65
C ALA A 458 7.06 15.80 12.61
N ALA A 459 6.97 16.97 13.25
CA ALA A 459 7.94 17.44 14.22
C ALA A 459 7.97 16.57 15.49
N SER A 460 6.82 16.15 16.03
CA SER A 460 6.77 15.27 17.21
C SER A 460 7.35 13.89 16.95
N LEU A 461 7.21 13.39 15.72
CA LEU A 461 7.84 12.15 15.26
C LEU A 461 9.32 12.33 14.89
N GLY A 462 9.85 13.56 14.88
CA GLY A 462 11.25 13.85 14.56
C GLY A 462 11.59 13.73 13.07
N TRP A 463 10.62 13.94 12.17
CA TRP A 463 10.86 13.90 10.73
C TRP A 463 11.82 15.01 10.29
N GLY A 464 13.00 14.62 9.83
CA GLY A 464 14.07 15.51 9.41
C GLY A 464 14.47 15.35 7.94
N GLU A 465 13.81 14.46 7.19
CA GLU A 465 13.90 14.42 5.73
C GLU A 465 12.89 15.41 5.13
N PRO A 466 13.36 16.52 4.53
CA PRO A 466 12.50 17.58 4.09
C PRO A 466 11.68 17.20 2.86
N SER A 467 12.09 16.20 2.07
CA SER A 467 11.32 15.71 0.91
C SER A 467 10.03 15.01 1.35
N ASN A 468 10.02 14.42 2.54
CA ASN A 468 8.82 13.80 3.13
C ASN A 468 7.80 14.82 3.63
N ARG A 469 8.20 16.09 3.78
CA ARG A 469 7.35 17.21 4.22
C ARG A 469 6.90 18.08 3.05
N TRP A 470 6.52 17.43 1.95
CA TRP A 470 6.18 18.04 0.66
C TRP A 470 5.06 19.11 0.74
N TRP A 471 4.21 19.06 1.78
CA TRP A 471 3.13 20.02 2.00
C TRP A 471 3.60 21.39 2.51
N ASN A 472 4.86 21.52 2.98
CA ASN A 472 5.36 22.76 3.58
C ASN A 472 5.25 23.97 2.64
N ALA A 473 5.36 23.76 1.33
CA ALA A 473 5.17 24.84 0.36
C ALA A 473 3.71 25.34 0.33
N ASP A 474 2.74 24.43 0.34
CA ASP A 474 1.32 24.77 0.40
C ASP A 474 0.93 25.34 1.77
N TYR A 475 1.57 24.89 2.85
CA TYR A 475 1.38 25.46 4.18
C TYR A 475 1.89 26.90 4.26
N ALA A 476 3.10 27.17 3.79
CA ALA A 476 3.65 28.52 3.73
C ALA A 476 2.79 29.44 2.86
N GLU A 477 2.32 28.98 1.69
CA GLU A 477 1.39 29.74 0.86
C GLU A 477 0.07 30.07 1.56
N THR A 478 -0.51 29.10 2.28
CA THR A 478 -1.75 29.27 3.03
C THR A 478 -1.57 30.29 4.15
N LEU A 479 -0.44 30.24 4.87
CA LEU A 479 -0.09 31.23 5.89
C LEU A 479 0.06 32.64 5.29
N LEU A 480 0.69 32.77 4.12
CA LEU A 480 0.81 34.05 3.42
C LEU A 480 -0.56 34.61 2.99
N GLU A 481 -1.47 33.76 2.52
CA GLU A 481 -2.84 34.15 2.16
C GLU A 481 -3.63 34.68 3.38
N LEU A 482 -3.38 34.11 4.56
CA LEU A 482 -3.93 34.57 5.85
C LEU A 482 -3.18 35.77 6.44
N GLY A 483 -2.16 36.31 5.76
CA GLY A 483 -1.34 37.43 6.25
C GLY A 483 -0.35 37.07 7.37
N ARG A 484 -0.17 35.77 7.68
CA ARG A 484 0.72 35.24 8.72
C ARG A 484 2.15 35.08 8.19
N ILE A 485 2.76 36.18 7.75
CA ILE A 485 4.04 36.19 7.03
C ILE A 485 5.18 35.62 7.88
N ASP A 486 5.28 36.02 9.15
CA ASP A 486 6.38 35.57 10.03
C ASP A 486 6.33 34.07 10.30
N GLU A 487 5.12 33.48 10.32
CA GLU A 487 4.94 32.04 10.48
C GLU A 487 5.35 31.29 9.22
N ALA A 488 4.99 31.80 8.04
CA ALA A 488 5.45 31.24 6.77
C ALA A 488 6.99 31.24 6.69
N VAL A 489 7.64 32.33 7.13
CA VAL A 489 9.11 32.42 7.17
C VAL A 489 9.71 31.36 8.09
N ARG A 490 9.18 31.17 9.29
CA ARG A 490 9.69 30.15 10.23
C ARG A 490 9.61 28.73 9.67
N VAL A 491 8.48 28.38 9.03
CA VAL A 491 8.32 27.07 8.38
C VAL A 491 9.37 26.88 7.28
N LEU A 492 9.59 27.92 6.46
CA LEU A 492 10.58 27.88 5.38
C LEU A 492 12.03 27.83 5.89
N ASP A 493 12.37 28.53 6.98
CA ASP A 493 13.72 28.53 7.57
C ASP A 493 14.14 27.12 8.00
N VAL A 494 13.24 26.39 8.69
CA VAL A 494 13.48 25.00 9.10
C VAL A 494 13.63 24.10 7.88
N TRP A 495 12.69 24.21 6.93
CA TRP A 495 12.67 23.35 5.74
C TRP A 495 13.89 23.58 4.84
N GLU A 496 14.35 24.83 4.71
CA GLU A 496 15.56 25.20 3.97
C GLU A 496 16.81 24.67 4.66
N THR A 497 16.90 24.78 5.98
CA THR A 497 18.04 24.28 6.77
C THR A 497 18.23 22.78 6.56
N ASP A 498 17.15 22.01 6.65
CA ASP A 498 17.18 20.56 6.40
C ASP A 498 17.51 20.22 4.95
N ALA A 499 16.97 20.97 3.99
CA ALA A 499 17.23 20.75 2.57
C ALA A 499 18.69 21.06 2.18
N VAL A 500 19.29 22.11 2.74
CA VAL A 500 20.71 22.42 2.57
C VAL A 500 21.56 21.31 3.19
N ARG A 501 21.26 20.93 4.44
CA ARG A 501 21.99 19.89 5.18
C ARG A 501 22.05 18.55 4.44
N LEU A 502 20.98 18.20 3.74
CA LEU A 502 20.85 16.93 3.01
C LEU A 502 21.02 17.04 1.49
N GLY A 503 21.29 18.24 0.96
CA GLY A 503 21.46 18.47 -0.48
C GLY A 503 20.20 18.21 -1.31
N ARG A 504 19.00 18.44 -0.76
CA ARG A 504 17.70 18.16 -1.41
C ARG A 504 17.33 19.26 -2.40
N ARG A 505 17.86 19.16 -3.62
CA ARG A 505 17.68 20.16 -4.69
C ARG A 505 16.21 20.45 -5.01
N TRP A 506 15.37 19.42 -5.05
CA TRP A 506 13.94 19.58 -5.30
C TRP A 506 13.27 20.45 -4.23
N THR A 507 13.54 20.17 -2.96
CA THR A 507 13.04 20.99 -1.85
C THR A 507 13.56 22.42 -1.91
N LEU A 508 14.84 22.62 -2.23
CA LEU A 508 15.42 23.97 -2.35
C LEU A 508 14.73 24.79 -3.45
N ALA A 509 14.31 24.17 -4.55
CA ALA A 509 13.53 24.84 -5.59
C ALA A 509 12.13 25.27 -5.06
N GLN A 510 11.46 24.40 -4.30
CA GLN A 510 10.19 24.74 -3.65
C GLN A 510 10.34 25.88 -2.63
N VAL A 511 11.39 25.83 -1.79
CA VAL A 511 11.72 26.89 -0.84
C VAL A 511 11.97 28.21 -1.58
N THR A 512 12.77 28.20 -2.65
CA THR A 512 13.08 29.40 -3.44
C THR A 512 11.79 30.02 -3.98
N ARG A 513 10.88 29.21 -4.51
CA ARG A 513 9.55 29.67 -4.96
C ARG A 513 8.76 30.33 -3.82
N SER A 514 8.68 29.67 -2.67
CA SER A 514 7.96 30.19 -1.49
C SER A 514 8.60 31.47 -0.92
N ARG A 515 9.94 31.59 -0.93
CA ARG A 515 10.66 32.84 -0.57
C ARG A 515 10.33 33.98 -1.53
N GLY A 516 10.15 33.69 -2.82
CA GLY A 516 9.66 34.65 -3.79
C GLY A 516 8.26 35.17 -3.46
N LEU A 517 7.37 34.29 -2.98
CA LEU A 517 6.03 34.66 -2.53
C LEU A 517 6.05 35.49 -1.22
N VAL A 518 6.95 35.15 -0.28
CA VAL A 518 7.19 35.97 0.93
C VAL A 518 7.62 37.38 0.54
N ALA A 519 8.59 37.51 -0.38
CA ALA A 519 9.05 38.82 -0.85
C ALA A 519 7.91 39.62 -1.51
N ALA A 520 7.02 38.94 -2.25
CA ALA A 520 5.84 39.58 -2.83
C ALA A 520 4.83 40.04 -1.76
N ALA A 521 4.62 39.25 -0.70
CA ALA A 521 3.75 39.60 0.42
C ALA A 521 4.30 40.78 1.24
N GLN A 522 5.62 40.92 1.32
CA GLN A 522 6.32 42.07 1.92
C GLN A 522 6.38 43.30 1.00
N GLY A 523 5.80 43.24 -0.21
CA GLY A 523 5.75 44.36 -1.15
C GLY A 523 7.02 44.57 -1.99
N SER A 524 8.01 43.69 -1.90
CA SER A 524 9.27 43.78 -2.67
C SER A 524 9.13 43.10 -4.05
N VAL A 525 8.40 43.74 -4.97
CA VAL A 525 7.98 43.16 -6.26
C VAL A 525 9.16 42.74 -7.15
N GLU A 526 10.19 43.58 -7.29
CA GLU A 526 11.36 43.29 -8.14
C GLU A 526 12.18 42.12 -7.58
N ARG A 527 12.37 42.11 -6.25
CA ARG A 527 13.05 41.02 -5.56
C ARG A 527 12.26 39.70 -5.72
N ALA A 528 10.94 39.75 -5.55
CA ALA A 528 10.08 38.60 -5.74
C ALA A 528 10.19 38.04 -7.17
N ALA A 529 10.16 38.90 -8.19
CA ALA A 529 10.29 38.46 -9.58
C ALA A 529 11.65 37.80 -9.87
N SER A 530 12.74 38.34 -9.33
CA SER A 530 14.09 37.75 -9.46
C SER A 530 14.17 36.36 -8.82
N ILE A 531 13.70 36.23 -7.57
CA ILE A 531 13.69 34.94 -6.84
C ILE A 531 12.80 33.91 -7.55
N LEU A 532 11.61 34.30 -8.02
CA LEU A 532 10.71 33.40 -8.73
C LEU A 532 11.28 32.96 -10.09
N GLN A 533 12.03 33.82 -10.77
CA GLN A 533 12.74 33.44 -11.99
C GLN A 533 13.86 32.42 -11.72
N GLN A 534 14.56 32.55 -10.59
CA GLN A 534 15.51 31.52 -10.13
C GLN A 534 14.80 30.20 -9.84
N ALA A 535 13.66 30.23 -9.15
CA ALA A 535 12.86 29.03 -8.88
C ALA A 535 12.41 28.32 -10.17
N VAL A 536 11.97 29.07 -11.19
CA VAL A 536 11.63 28.50 -12.51
C VAL A 536 12.82 27.75 -13.12
N ALA A 537 14.02 28.35 -13.07
CA ALA A 537 15.23 27.74 -13.61
C ALA A 537 15.63 26.47 -12.83
N GLN A 538 15.58 26.51 -11.49
CA GLN A 538 15.89 25.35 -10.63
C GLN A 538 14.94 24.18 -10.89
N HIS A 539 13.61 24.42 -10.94
CA HIS A 539 12.65 23.37 -11.25
C HIS A 539 12.85 22.80 -12.66
N GLN A 540 13.23 23.63 -13.63
CA GLN A 540 13.54 23.18 -14.98
C GLN A 540 14.80 22.29 -15.03
N GLU A 541 15.86 22.65 -14.29
CA GLU A 541 17.10 21.85 -14.21
C GLU A 541 16.84 20.47 -13.60
N ILE A 542 15.99 20.40 -12.57
CA ILE A 542 15.67 19.16 -11.85
C ILE A 542 14.63 18.31 -12.60
N GLY A 543 13.89 18.89 -13.55
CA GLY A 543 12.81 18.21 -14.27
C GLY A 543 11.46 18.18 -13.53
N ASP A 544 11.25 19.05 -12.54
CA ASP A 544 9.99 19.18 -11.81
C ASP A 544 8.97 20.02 -12.61
N LEU A 545 8.17 19.34 -13.43
CA LEU A 545 7.15 19.98 -14.28
C LEU A 545 6.11 20.75 -13.47
N PHE A 546 5.66 20.18 -12.35
CA PHE A 546 4.61 20.78 -11.52
C PHE A 546 5.14 21.99 -10.75
N GLY A 547 6.31 21.87 -10.11
CA GLY A 547 6.97 22.99 -9.45
C GLY A 547 7.32 24.13 -10.40
N ARG A 548 7.77 23.83 -11.62
CA ARG A 548 8.00 24.83 -12.66
C ARG A 548 6.73 25.59 -13.03
N ALA A 549 5.62 24.88 -13.26
CA ALA A 549 4.33 25.51 -13.57
C ALA A 549 3.85 26.40 -12.42
N ARG A 550 3.99 25.95 -11.16
CA ARG A 550 3.69 26.77 -9.96
C ARG A 550 4.56 28.01 -9.87
N ALA A 551 5.87 27.89 -10.13
CA ALA A 551 6.81 29.02 -10.11
C ALA A 551 6.49 30.04 -11.22
N LEU A 552 6.14 29.57 -12.43
CA LEU A 552 5.71 30.42 -13.54
C LEU A 552 4.41 31.17 -13.24
N LEU A 553 3.42 30.50 -12.63
CA LEU A 553 2.16 31.14 -12.23
C LEU A 553 2.44 32.25 -11.21
N ALA A 554 3.22 31.96 -10.17
CA ALA A 554 3.62 32.95 -9.17
C ALA A 554 4.36 34.14 -9.81
N LEU A 555 5.32 33.87 -10.71
CA LEU A 555 6.07 34.89 -11.44
C LEU A 555 5.13 35.77 -12.29
N GLY A 556 4.17 35.15 -12.98
CA GLY A 556 3.16 35.84 -13.77
C GLY A 556 2.28 36.79 -12.93
N ILE A 557 1.83 36.34 -11.77
CA ILE A 557 1.04 37.14 -10.82
C ILE A 557 1.86 38.34 -10.31
N VAL A 558 3.12 38.13 -9.93
CA VAL A 558 4.03 39.21 -9.48
C VAL A 558 4.29 40.22 -10.61
N ARG A 559 4.58 39.75 -11.83
CA ARG A 559 4.78 40.61 -13.00
C ARG A 559 3.53 41.40 -13.37
N ARG A 560 2.33 40.83 -13.19
CA ARG A 560 1.07 41.56 -13.37
C ARG A 560 0.97 42.73 -12.37
N ARG A 561 1.29 42.50 -11.09
CA ARG A 561 1.31 43.55 -10.06
C ARG A 561 2.35 44.63 -10.39
N ALA A 562 3.47 44.25 -11.00
CA ALA A 562 4.49 45.16 -11.54
C ALA A 562 4.08 45.89 -12.85
N ARG A 563 2.83 45.74 -13.31
CA ARG A 563 2.30 46.28 -14.59
C ARG A 563 3.00 45.76 -15.85
N GLN A 564 3.77 44.68 -15.77
CA GLN A 564 4.46 44.05 -16.90
C GLN A 564 3.53 43.06 -17.64
N LYS A 565 2.44 43.57 -18.23
CA LYS A 565 1.33 42.74 -18.76
C LYS A 565 1.75 41.65 -19.75
N ARG A 566 2.66 41.95 -20.69
CA ARG A 566 3.13 40.96 -21.68
C ARG A 566 3.89 39.82 -21.01
N ALA A 567 4.89 40.15 -20.21
CA ALA A 567 5.71 39.16 -19.49
C ALA A 567 4.90 38.37 -18.43
N ALA A 568 3.84 38.97 -17.90
CA ALA A 568 2.88 38.28 -17.04
C ALA A 568 2.04 37.27 -17.82
N ARG A 569 1.48 37.66 -18.98
CA ARG A 569 0.70 36.77 -19.85
C ARG A 569 1.52 35.56 -20.29
N GLU A 570 2.72 35.79 -20.81
CA GLU A 570 3.63 34.72 -21.26
C GLU A 570 3.92 33.70 -20.14
N ALA A 571 4.17 34.18 -18.92
CA ALA A 571 4.43 33.30 -17.78
C ALA A 571 3.18 32.49 -17.36
N ILE A 572 1.99 33.10 -17.35
CA ILE A 572 0.75 32.41 -16.97
C ILE A 572 0.31 31.42 -18.05
N GLU A 573 0.46 31.75 -19.33
CA GLU A 573 0.18 30.82 -20.44
C GLU A 573 1.11 29.60 -20.39
N ALA A 574 2.40 29.79 -20.11
CA ALA A 574 3.33 28.69 -19.92
C ALA A 574 2.99 27.84 -18.67
N ALA A 575 2.54 28.47 -17.58
CA ALA A 575 2.08 27.74 -16.40
C ALA A 575 0.81 26.92 -16.70
N LEU A 576 -0.16 27.52 -17.40
CA LEU A 576 -1.40 26.87 -17.81
C LEU A 576 -1.12 25.63 -18.67
N ALA A 577 -0.26 25.75 -19.68
CA ALA A 577 0.14 24.62 -20.52
C ALA A 577 0.77 23.48 -19.70
N GLY A 578 1.61 23.82 -18.72
CA GLY A 578 2.20 22.83 -17.80
C GLY A 578 1.14 22.13 -16.93
N PHE A 579 0.16 22.87 -16.39
CA PHE A 579 -0.93 22.28 -15.61
C PHE A 579 -1.86 21.40 -16.44
N GLU A 580 -2.15 21.80 -17.69
CA GLU A 580 -2.95 21.01 -18.63
C GLU A 580 -2.24 19.71 -19.02
N GLN A 581 -0.92 19.75 -19.25
CA GLN A 581 -0.11 18.56 -19.52
C GLN A 581 -0.16 17.54 -18.35
N LEU A 582 -0.16 18.02 -17.11
CA LEU A 582 -0.20 17.18 -15.90
C LEU A 582 -1.61 16.65 -15.59
N GLY A 583 -2.67 17.34 -16.05
CA GLY A 583 -4.04 17.09 -15.61
C GLY A 583 -4.39 17.71 -14.25
N ALA A 584 -3.76 18.84 -13.91
CA ALA A 584 -3.96 19.56 -12.65
C ALA A 584 -5.19 20.46 -12.67
N ALA A 585 -6.39 19.89 -12.64
CA ALA A 585 -7.66 20.60 -12.89
C ALA A 585 -7.83 21.90 -12.06
N THR A 586 -7.58 21.84 -10.75
CA THR A 586 -7.69 23.00 -9.85
C THR A 586 -6.68 24.11 -10.18
N TRP A 587 -5.48 23.75 -10.62
CA TRP A 587 -4.45 24.70 -11.04
C TRP A 587 -4.72 25.29 -12.43
N VAL A 588 -5.31 24.50 -13.34
CA VAL A 588 -5.77 24.98 -14.65
C VAL A 588 -6.81 26.07 -14.47
N GLU A 589 -7.81 25.86 -13.63
CA GLU A 589 -8.83 26.86 -13.31
C GLU A 589 -8.22 28.13 -12.72
N LYS A 590 -7.32 27.98 -11.75
CA LYS A 590 -6.59 29.10 -11.14
C LYS A 590 -5.80 29.89 -12.18
N ALA A 591 -5.04 29.23 -13.05
CA ALA A 591 -4.25 29.89 -14.09
C ALA A 591 -5.13 30.63 -15.11
N ARG A 592 -6.27 30.03 -15.52
CA ARG A 592 -7.25 30.68 -16.41
C ARG A 592 -7.87 31.93 -15.78
N ALA A 593 -8.22 31.88 -14.50
CA ALA A 593 -8.74 33.04 -13.76
C ALA A 593 -7.70 34.18 -13.69
N GLU A 594 -6.44 33.85 -13.43
CA GLU A 594 -5.35 34.84 -13.38
C GLU A 594 -5.04 35.45 -14.76
N LEU A 595 -5.13 34.64 -15.83
CA LEU A 595 -4.99 35.09 -17.22
C LEU A 595 -6.12 36.04 -17.63
N GLY A 596 -7.37 35.69 -17.29
CA GLY A 596 -8.54 36.54 -17.49
C GLY A 596 -8.42 37.90 -16.79
N SER A 597 -7.73 37.94 -15.65
CA SER A 597 -7.47 39.17 -14.89
C SER A 597 -6.39 40.09 -15.51
N ILE A 598 -5.55 39.60 -16.43
CA ILE A 598 -4.58 40.45 -17.18
C ILE A 598 -5.30 41.24 -18.29
N GLY A 599 -6.28 40.62 -18.94
CA GLY A 599 -7.12 41.22 -19.96
C GLY A 599 -8.37 41.81 -19.33
N GLY A 600 -8.28 43.02 -18.77
CA GLY A 600 -9.44 43.74 -18.23
C GLY A 600 -10.65 43.63 -19.16
N ARG A 601 -11.75 43.07 -18.63
CA ARG A 601 -12.98 42.68 -19.34
C ARG A 601 -12.70 42.05 -20.70
N THR A 602 -12.75 40.72 -20.74
CA THR A 602 -13.17 39.98 -21.95
C THR A 602 -14.25 40.82 -22.64
N ARG A 603 -13.99 41.25 -23.87
CA ARG A 603 -15.07 41.67 -24.76
C ARG A 603 -15.98 40.46 -24.81
N GLU A 604 -17.07 40.48 -24.06
CA GLU A 604 -18.15 39.51 -24.23
C GLU A 604 -18.56 39.66 -25.70
N GLU A 605 -18.23 38.68 -26.53
CA GLU A 605 -18.84 38.55 -27.85
C GLU A 605 -20.31 38.23 -27.61
N GLY A 606 -21.11 39.29 -27.47
CA GLY A 606 -22.53 39.21 -27.14
C GLY A 606 -23.04 40.36 -26.26
N LEU A 607 -24.32 40.24 -25.90
CA LEU A 607 -24.98 41.15 -24.97
C LEU A 607 -24.58 40.83 -23.52
N THR A 608 -24.18 41.86 -22.78
CA THR A 608 -23.95 41.79 -21.34
C THR A 608 -25.22 41.39 -20.59
N SER A 609 -25.11 40.91 -19.35
CA SER A 609 -26.28 40.56 -18.53
C SER A 609 -27.23 41.76 -18.29
N ALA A 610 -26.71 42.98 -18.25
CA ALA A 610 -27.51 44.21 -18.18
C ALA A 610 -28.22 44.49 -19.52
N GLU A 611 -27.49 44.39 -20.64
CA GLU A 611 -28.05 44.58 -21.99
C GLU A 611 -29.10 43.52 -22.34
N ARG A 612 -28.91 42.24 -21.93
CA ARG A 612 -29.90 41.17 -22.09
C ARG A 612 -31.19 41.45 -21.35
N ARG A 613 -31.11 41.92 -20.10
CA ARG A 613 -32.29 42.27 -19.30
C ARG A 613 -33.05 43.45 -19.90
N VAL A 614 -32.34 44.48 -20.36
CA VAL A 614 -32.95 45.61 -21.09
C VAL A 614 -33.58 45.12 -22.39
N ALA A 615 -32.88 44.29 -23.17
CA ALA A 615 -33.35 43.81 -24.46
C ALA A 615 -34.58 42.90 -24.36
N ALA A 616 -34.65 42.02 -23.35
CA ALA A 616 -35.80 41.15 -23.09
C ALA A 616 -37.07 41.96 -22.75
N LEU A 617 -36.97 42.91 -21.82
CA LEU A 617 -38.11 43.77 -21.44
C LEU A 617 -38.58 44.64 -22.62
N VAL A 618 -37.67 45.02 -23.51
CA VAL A 618 -38.00 45.78 -24.72
C VAL A 618 -38.66 44.90 -25.78
N ALA A 619 -38.23 43.64 -25.91
CA ALA A 619 -38.87 42.64 -26.77
C ALA A 619 -40.30 42.29 -26.30
N GLU A 620 -40.59 42.39 -25.00
CA GLU A 620 -41.95 42.30 -24.44
C GLU A 620 -42.85 43.51 -24.74
N GLY A 621 -42.34 44.56 -25.40
CA GLY A 621 -43.12 45.75 -25.76
C GLY A 621 -43.07 46.91 -24.76
N ARG A 622 -42.30 46.83 -23.68
CA ARG A 622 -42.24 47.87 -22.63
C ARG A 622 -41.47 49.14 -23.04
N THR A 623 -42.05 50.31 -22.84
CA THR A 623 -41.41 51.62 -23.10
C THR A 623 -40.12 51.81 -22.27
N ASN A 624 -39.22 52.72 -22.70
CA ASN A 624 -37.97 52.98 -21.97
C ASN A 624 -38.23 53.39 -20.51
N ARG A 625 -39.33 54.11 -20.25
CA ARG A 625 -39.77 54.49 -18.91
C ARG A 625 -40.19 53.30 -18.06
N GLU A 626 -40.91 52.34 -18.63
CA GLU A 626 -41.30 51.11 -17.93
C GLU A 626 -40.11 50.18 -17.68
N VAL A 627 -39.16 50.10 -18.61
CA VAL A 627 -37.91 49.36 -18.44
C VAL A 627 -37.04 50.00 -17.37
N ALA A 628 -36.94 51.34 -17.38
CA ALA A 628 -36.25 52.12 -16.36
C ALA A 628 -36.84 51.88 -14.97
N ALA A 629 -38.17 51.90 -14.84
CA ALA A 629 -38.85 51.59 -13.60
C ALA A 629 -38.65 50.12 -13.16
N ALA A 630 -38.72 49.16 -14.08
CA ALA A 630 -38.58 47.74 -13.77
C ALA A 630 -37.15 47.34 -13.36
N LEU A 631 -36.13 48.03 -13.89
CA LEU A 631 -34.72 47.75 -13.61
C LEU A 631 -34.08 48.74 -12.63
N PHE A 632 -34.85 49.69 -12.09
CA PHE A 632 -34.36 50.79 -11.24
C PHE A 632 -33.20 51.57 -11.90
N LEU A 633 -33.35 51.89 -13.18
CA LEU A 633 -32.40 52.66 -13.98
C LEU A 633 -33.00 54.01 -14.40
N GLY A 634 -32.15 54.97 -14.81
CA GLY A 634 -32.64 56.16 -15.51
C GLY A 634 -33.00 55.86 -16.97
N GLU A 635 -34.00 56.55 -17.53
CA GLU A 635 -34.42 56.37 -18.94
C GLU A 635 -33.25 56.52 -19.93
N ARG A 636 -32.36 57.47 -19.67
CA ARG A 636 -31.14 57.71 -20.47
C ARG A 636 -30.14 56.54 -20.40
N THR A 637 -30.13 55.79 -19.30
CA THR A 637 -29.31 54.58 -19.14
C THR A 637 -29.89 53.43 -19.96
N VAL A 638 -31.22 53.32 -20.03
CA VAL A 638 -31.91 52.36 -20.90
C VAL A 638 -31.65 52.67 -22.38
N GLU A 639 -31.71 53.94 -22.79
CA GLU A 639 -31.36 54.38 -24.15
C GLU A 639 -29.92 54.05 -24.53
N THR A 640 -28.99 54.23 -23.59
CA THR A 640 -27.57 53.90 -23.79
C THR A 640 -27.39 52.39 -23.96
N HIS A 641 -28.02 51.58 -23.11
CA HIS A 641 -28.00 50.13 -23.25
C HIS A 641 -28.62 49.66 -24.56
N LEU A 642 -29.74 50.25 -25.00
CA LEU A 642 -30.35 49.92 -26.28
C LEU A 642 -29.47 50.28 -27.48
N SER A 643 -28.79 51.42 -27.43
CA SER A 643 -27.83 51.82 -28.46
C SER A 643 -26.70 50.81 -28.61
N HIS A 644 -26.19 50.29 -27.47
CA HIS A 644 -25.19 49.22 -27.48
C HIS A 644 -25.77 47.88 -27.94
N VAL A 645 -26.99 47.52 -27.53
CA VAL A 645 -27.68 46.30 -27.98
C VAL A 645 -27.85 46.32 -29.51
N TYR A 646 -28.31 47.43 -30.08
CA TYR A 646 -28.49 47.59 -31.52
C TYR A 646 -27.16 47.48 -32.27
N ALA A 647 -26.12 48.15 -31.79
CA ALA A 647 -24.79 48.06 -32.37
C ALA A 647 -24.21 46.64 -32.33
N LYS A 648 -24.44 45.90 -31.23
CA LYS A 648 -23.93 44.54 -31.05
C LYS A 648 -24.70 43.48 -31.84
N LEU A 649 -26.01 43.67 -32.01
CA LEU A 649 -26.86 42.75 -32.77
C LEU A 649 -26.97 43.10 -34.26
N GLY A 650 -26.42 44.24 -34.70
CA GLY A 650 -26.49 44.70 -36.09
C GLY A 650 -27.89 45.12 -36.55
N ILE A 651 -28.75 45.49 -35.61
CA ILE A 651 -30.15 45.87 -35.85
C ILE A 651 -30.36 47.37 -35.69
N ARG A 652 -31.42 47.90 -36.29
CA ARG A 652 -31.69 49.35 -36.37
C ARG A 652 -32.99 49.76 -35.70
N SER A 653 -33.83 48.80 -35.29
CA SER A 653 -35.12 49.11 -34.69
C SER A 653 -35.50 48.20 -33.54
N ARG A 654 -36.37 48.74 -32.71
CA ARG A 654 -37.03 48.02 -31.61
C ARG A 654 -37.84 46.81 -32.10
N THR A 655 -38.45 46.93 -33.28
CA THR A 655 -39.18 45.84 -33.94
C THR A 655 -38.25 44.73 -34.40
N GLU A 656 -37.07 45.08 -34.92
CA GLU A 656 -36.03 44.10 -35.24
C GLU A 656 -35.48 43.40 -34.00
N LEU A 657 -35.34 44.12 -32.88
CA LEU A 657 -34.91 43.52 -31.61
C LEU A 657 -35.90 42.46 -31.13
N ALA A 658 -37.20 42.75 -31.15
CA ALA A 658 -38.24 41.80 -30.75
C ALA A 658 -38.24 40.54 -31.63
N ARG A 659 -37.99 40.69 -32.94
CA ARG A 659 -37.89 39.57 -33.89
C ARG A 659 -36.59 38.76 -33.76
N THR A 660 -35.51 39.37 -33.27
CA THR A 660 -34.20 38.71 -33.12
C THR A 660 -34.10 37.91 -31.81
N LEU A 661 -34.98 38.19 -30.84
CA LEU A 661 -35.02 37.53 -29.52
C LEU A 661 -36.18 36.53 -29.35
N GLN A 662 -37.06 36.43 -30.35
CA GLN A 662 -38.00 35.31 -30.52
C GLN A 662 -37.30 34.19 -31.27
#